data_AF-A0A7R9CGW4-F1
#
_entry.id   AF-A0A7R9CGW4-F1
#
_cell.length_a   1.000
_cell.length_b   1.000
_cell.length_c   1.000
_cell.angle_alpha   90.00
_cell.angle_beta   90.00
_cell.angle_gamma   90.00
#
_symmetry.space_group_name_H-M   'P 1'
#
loop_
_entity.id
_entity.type
_entity.pdbx_description
1 polymer ?
#
loop_
_entity_poly.entity_id
_entity_poly.type
_entity_poly.pdbx_seq_one_letter_code
_entity_poly.pdbx_strand_id
1 'polypeptide(L)'
;MGQFPMRERPIPFEFRHLPPRNSAANISARVDVFKPFNRPMAAVSTLRKKKNKSQRLFQLANTSRNSATNRSVKEIYTSMDVEHLELEAKATATKHVINMLQRPEQLEKVEQYKRRVVRKKASVEAMLKTAMQSQLDGVRVGLNQLQSALHDMQEIKQKEENMRHSQYVTAMENLKHIFTVPESVEKTKQWINEGKLLHTHQCLTDLENSRDDLLYELYKLPNQAPADKIMLKAYFEDVEGLSQLLEKQLRLVVSRTLNTLRKEPTEIVTALRIIEREEKADAFALQRQRQSGFLPPGRPKRWREKALEVLEKSVAQRIEGTQVDERADDKMWLVRYLELTRQLILEDLRVVKTLCVPCFPPQYDIVNKFVNMYHTCLSAHLQELIQNGLEGNEYVSVLSWIMNTYSGPDLMQHPELNIDTSVIGPLLSNEVVEELQSLYLKNMERNYMDWMQKTLEKEKEDWRKGTAPEGDDQDGYFHTVAPVIIFQMIDQNLQVTKTISQELTFKALLLSMGQVTQYGKMYREAIVQFKIRHFEDRSQVPYFTHYIITIVNNCLHFVELAQQMKQLYWIPGLHDNEAASKLEALLSTFQQLRDEAAQFLLEEAFLDLELHFQDLVTSKWLASSIPVDTICVTLEDYFHDYVHLRLRNFDYVISEAQNLVGKKYVSAMLRKRISFKTYEERKEAALKILKESAQIKAFFTRIAPKVAKFDSPFEIINALAEVLKCEDAEMLSLDLHNLIDKYPDVTQDHLTQLIALRGDLSKSEVRDMVTYVVQSEQTKNRPPAPKSIFSQL
;
A
#
# COMPACT_ATOMS: atom_id res chain seq x y z
N MET A 1 37.70 33.97 19.35
CA MET A 1 37.07 34.58 18.15
C MET A 1 36.00 33.59 17.68
N GLY A 2 34.74 33.94 17.38
CA GLY A 2 34.04 35.21 17.57
C GLY A 2 32.51 35.02 17.47
N GLN A 3 31.82 35.55 18.49
CA GLN A 3 30.48 36.18 18.58
C GLN A 3 29.47 36.19 17.40
N PHE A 4 28.21 35.92 17.78
CA PHE A 4 26.86 36.36 17.31
C PHE A 4 26.75 37.68 16.49
N PRO A 5 25.67 37.95 15.68
CA PRO A 5 24.26 37.98 16.18
C PRO A 5 23.01 37.80 15.24
N MET A 6 21.90 37.34 15.86
CA MET A 6 20.46 37.77 15.83
C MET A 6 19.72 38.41 14.60
N ARG A 7 18.38 38.19 14.60
CA ARG A 7 17.23 38.90 13.92
C ARG A 7 16.97 38.55 12.43
N GLU A 8 15.76 38.70 11.85
CA GLU A 8 14.48 39.29 12.31
C GLU A 8 13.20 38.60 11.71
N ARG A 9 11.97 39.08 12.00
CA ARG A 9 10.68 38.59 11.42
C ARG A 9 10.20 39.46 10.23
N PRO A 10 9.22 38.99 9.43
CA PRO A 10 7.94 39.72 9.35
C PRO A 10 6.67 38.85 9.16
N ILE A 11 5.48 39.49 9.14
CA ILE A 11 4.13 38.95 8.86
C ILE A 11 3.31 40.08 8.18
N PRO A 12 2.04 39.86 7.76
CA PRO A 12 1.56 39.32 6.48
C PRO A 12 1.24 40.42 5.42
N PHE A 13 0.65 40.03 4.27
CA PHE A 13 0.01 40.95 3.32
C PHE A 13 -1.41 40.51 2.92
N GLU A 14 -2.37 41.44 2.94
CA GLU A 14 -3.66 41.33 2.25
C GLU A 14 -3.59 41.98 0.86
N PHE A 15 -4.47 41.59 -0.08
CA PHE A 15 -4.87 42.46 -1.20
C PHE A 15 -6.29 42.14 -1.72
N ARG A 16 -6.94 43.15 -2.32
CA ARG A 16 -8.29 43.07 -2.95
C ARG A 16 -8.36 43.86 -4.27
N HIS A 17 -9.39 43.52 -5.07
CA HIS A 17 -10.00 44.28 -6.19
C HIS A 17 -9.48 44.07 -7.64
N LEU A 18 -10.19 43.21 -8.41
CA LEU A 18 -11.14 43.55 -9.52
C LEU A 18 -10.86 44.77 -10.45
N PRO A 19 -11.40 44.82 -11.71
CA PRO A 19 -11.92 43.79 -12.67
C PRO A 19 -11.32 44.06 -14.10
N PRO A 20 -12.01 44.19 -15.28
CA PRO A 20 -13.23 43.59 -15.88
C PRO A 20 -13.12 43.12 -17.38
N ARG A 21 -14.21 42.48 -17.88
CA ARG A 21 -14.71 42.31 -19.30
C ARG A 21 -14.32 41.05 -20.13
N ASN A 22 -15.01 40.69 -21.24
CA ASN A 22 -16.46 40.52 -21.55
C ASN A 22 -16.72 40.06 -23.03
N SER A 23 -17.28 38.87 -23.32
CA SER A 23 -18.00 38.47 -24.58
C SER A 23 -18.31 36.95 -24.66
N ALA A 24 -19.00 36.40 -25.69
CA ALA A 24 -20.46 36.43 -25.97
C ALA A 24 -20.88 35.41 -27.08
N ALA A 25 -22.20 35.10 -27.23
CA ALA A 25 -22.89 34.21 -28.22
C ALA A 25 -22.75 32.66 -27.99
N ASN A 26 -23.81 31.81 -27.91
CA ASN A 26 -25.00 31.46 -28.76
C ASN A 26 -24.68 30.37 -29.84
N ILE A 27 -25.48 29.33 -30.15
CA ILE A 27 -26.96 29.15 -30.30
C ILE A 27 -27.43 27.69 -29.97
N SER A 28 -28.63 27.52 -29.34
CA SER A 28 -29.69 26.43 -29.39
C SER A 28 -29.36 24.91 -29.60
N ALA A 29 -30.17 23.90 -29.21
CA ALA A 29 -31.59 23.83 -28.77
C ALA A 29 -31.95 22.55 -27.94
N ARG A 30 -33.21 22.49 -27.43
CA ARG A 30 -33.91 21.48 -26.57
C ARG A 30 -33.71 21.68 -25.06
N VAL A 31 -34.76 22.00 -24.27
CA VAL A 31 -36.01 21.27 -23.92
C VAL A 31 -35.70 20.03 -23.07
N ASP A 32 -36.14 19.85 -21.81
CA ASP A 32 -36.79 20.69 -20.76
C ASP A 32 -36.80 19.81 -19.45
N VAL A 33 -37.25 20.14 -18.22
CA VAL A 33 -37.93 21.26 -17.49
C VAL A 33 -37.59 21.02 -15.99
N PHE A 34 -37.43 21.93 -15.02
CA PHE A 34 -37.55 23.38 -14.85
C PHE A 34 -36.63 23.82 -13.67
N LYS A 35 -36.56 25.13 -13.31
CA LYS A 35 -35.98 25.63 -12.03
C LYS A 35 -36.62 26.97 -11.60
N PRO A 36 -36.46 27.44 -10.34
CA PRO A 36 -37.25 28.55 -9.81
C PRO A 36 -36.76 29.93 -10.27
N PHE A 37 -37.69 30.89 -10.36
CA PHE A 37 -37.42 32.30 -10.62
C PHE A 37 -37.35 33.12 -9.32
N ASN A 38 -36.60 34.23 -9.36
CA ASN A 38 -36.42 35.16 -8.24
C ASN A 38 -36.44 36.62 -8.76
N ARG A 39 -36.80 37.59 -7.89
CA ARG A 39 -36.80 39.05 -8.12
C ARG A 39 -37.91 39.55 -9.09
N PRO A 40 -38.26 40.88 -9.09
CA PRO A 40 -37.66 42.03 -8.41
C PRO A 40 -38.48 42.57 -7.21
N MET A 41 -37.89 43.24 -6.23
CA MET A 41 -37.28 44.59 -6.32
C MET A 41 -38.15 45.70 -6.96
N ALA A 42 -39.43 45.44 -7.27
CA ALA A 42 -40.43 46.50 -7.51
C ALA A 42 -40.99 47.11 -6.21
N ALA A 43 -40.74 46.48 -5.06
CA ALA A 43 -41.34 46.83 -3.79
C ALA A 43 -40.83 48.14 -3.18
N VAL A 44 -39.53 48.42 -3.18
CA VAL A 44 -38.93 49.44 -2.29
C VAL A 44 -39.29 50.89 -2.68
N SER A 45 -39.24 51.22 -3.97
CA SER A 45 -39.68 52.54 -4.48
C SER A 45 -41.19 52.74 -4.29
N THR A 46 -41.97 51.69 -4.54
CA THR A 46 -43.42 51.65 -4.35
C THR A 46 -43.81 51.79 -2.88
N LEU A 47 -43.06 51.19 -1.95
CA LEU A 47 -43.25 51.31 -0.50
C LEU A 47 -42.89 52.70 0.00
N ARG A 48 -41.82 53.35 -0.51
CA ARG A 48 -41.49 54.74 -0.13
C ARG A 48 -42.56 55.73 -0.62
N LYS A 49 -43.10 55.54 -1.83
CA LYS A 49 -44.29 56.30 -2.31
C LYS A 49 -45.55 55.98 -1.50
N LYS A 50 -45.81 54.71 -1.14
CA LYS A 50 -46.94 54.33 -0.26
C LYS A 50 -46.81 54.94 1.13
N LYS A 51 -45.64 54.93 1.78
CA LYS A 51 -45.46 55.49 3.14
C LYS A 51 -45.74 57.01 3.16
N ASN A 52 -45.23 57.77 2.20
CA ASN A 52 -45.55 59.21 2.08
C ASN A 52 -47.02 59.46 1.70
N LYS A 53 -47.63 58.63 0.84
CA LYS A 53 -49.07 58.76 0.53
C LYS A 53 -49.95 58.40 1.73
N SER A 54 -49.58 57.39 2.51
CA SER A 54 -50.26 57.02 3.76
C SER A 54 -50.10 58.08 4.85
N GLN A 55 -48.91 58.68 5.02
CA GLN A 55 -48.75 59.79 5.98
C GLN A 55 -49.52 61.04 5.55
N ARG A 56 -49.58 61.38 4.25
CA ARG A 56 -50.48 62.45 3.76
C ARG A 56 -51.96 62.10 3.94
N LEU A 57 -52.38 60.86 3.72
CA LEU A 57 -53.75 60.41 3.97
C LEU A 57 -54.10 60.42 5.47
N PHE A 58 -53.17 60.05 6.35
CA PHE A 58 -53.37 60.07 7.81
C PHE A 58 -53.38 61.50 8.36
N GLN A 59 -52.58 62.41 7.79
CA GLN A 59 -52.70 63.84 8.07
C GLN A 59 -54.04 64.39 7.57
N LEU A 60 -54.43 64.17 6.31
CA LEU A 60 -55.73 64.62 5.79
C LEU A 60 -56.92 64.06 6.60
N ALA A 61 -56.89 62.78 6.98
CA ALA A 61 -57.91 62.18 7.84
C ALA A 61 -57.95 62.77 9.25
N ASN A 62 -56.83 63.24 9.78
CA ASN A 62 -56.77 63.92 11.08
C ASN A 62 -57.16 65.41 10.98
N THR A 63 -56.84 66.12 9.88
CA THR A 63 -57.33 67.50 9.67
C THR A 63 -58.85 67.53 9.49
N SER A 64 -59.46 66.50 8.90
CA SER A 64 -60.92 66.32 8.85
C SER A 64 -61.55 65.79 10.15
N ARG A 65 -60.77 65.42 11.18
CA ARG A 65 -61.31 64.95 12.46
C ARG A 65 -61.56 66.04 13.50
N ASN A 66 -61.03 67.25 13.31
CA ASN A 66 -61.13 68.35 14.28
C ASN A 66 -62.00 69.53 13.80
N SER A 67 -63.06 69.28 13.02
CA SER A 67 -63.99 70.36 12.60
C SER A 67 -65.44 69.95 12.26
N ALA A 68 -65.94 68.79 12.74
CA ALA A 68 -67.35 68.42 12.60
C ALA A 68 -67.84 67.39 13.65
N THR A 69 -67.95 67.80 14.92
CA THR A 69 -68.71 67.03 15.92
C THR A 69 -70.21 67.07 15.61
N ASN A 70 -70.88 65.93 15.79
CA ASN A 70 -72.35 65.79 15.85
C ASN A 70 -73.17 66.44 14.71
N ARG A 71 -73.19 65.78 13.55
CA ARG A 71 -74.46 65.52 12.85
C ARG A 71 -74.75 64.02 12.89
N SER A 72 -76.00 63.68 13.15
CA SER A 72 -76.36 62.27 13.39
C SER A 72 -76.54 61.52 12.07
N VAL A 73 -76.20 60.24 12.06
CA VAL A 73 -76.44 59.33 10.90
C VAL A 73 -77.94 59.25 10.54
N LYS A 74 -78.83 59.71 11.43
CA LYS A 74 -80.29 59.78 11.26
C LYS A 74 -80.73 60.75 10.16
N GLU A 75 -79.90 61.70 9.73
CA GLU A 75 -80.24 62.71 8.71
C GLU A 75 -80.00 62.24 7.26
N ILE A 76 -79.36 61.09 7.03
CA ILE A 76 -79.02 60.58 5.69
C ILE A 76 -80.12 59.64 5.13
N TYR A 77 -81.05 59.17 5.98
CA TYR A 77 -82.16 58.28 5.58
C TYR A 77 -83.52 58.98 5.37
N THR A 78 -83.52 60.32 5.25
CA THR A 78 -84.73 61.14 5.08
C THR A 78 -84.79 61.86 3.72
N SER A 79 -84.86 61.12 2.62
CA SER A 79 -85.39 61.62 1.32
C SER A 79 -85.75 60.54 0.29
N MET A 80 -86.37 59.43 0.70
CA MET A 80 -87.18 58.59 -0.19
C MET A 80 -88.55 58.36 0.44
N ASP A 81 -89.43 59.35 0.27
CA ASP A 81 -90.85 59.19 0.57
C ASP A 81 -91.47 58.23 -0.46
N VAL A 82 -91.69 56.99 -0.01
CA VAL A 82 -92.23 55.92 -0.85
C VAL A 82 -93.69 56.18 -1.21
N GLU A 83 -94.46 56.85 -0.35
CA GLU A 83 -95.85 57.20 -0.64
C GLU A 83 -95.92 58.31 -1.70
N HIS A 84 -95.08 59.34 -1.62
CA HIS A 84 -94.98 60.36 -2.67
C HIS A 84 -94.54 59.75 -4.01
N LEU A 85 -93.51 58.89 -4.02
CA LEU A 85 -93.04 58.23 -5.24
C LEU A 85 -94.09 57.27 -5.82
N GLU A 86 -94.87 56.57 -4.98
CA GLU A 86 -95.97 55.73 -5.45
C GLU A 86 -97.16 56.56 -5.95
N LEU A 87 -97.46 57.71 -5.35
CA LEU A 87 -98.47 58.67 -5.83
C LEU A 87 -98.08 59.26 -7.19
N GLU A 88 -96.82 59.68 -7.36
CA GLU A 88 -96.30 60.20 -8.63
C GLU A 88 -96.31 59.11 -9.73
N ALA A 89 -95.92 57.88 -9.38
CA ALA A 89 -96.01 56.73 -10.28
C ALA A 89 -97.47 56.39 -10.66
N LYS A 90 -98.41 56.40 -9.70
CA LYS A 90 -99.85 56.18 -9.92
C LYS A 90 -100.45 57.28 -10.80
N ALA A 91 -100.16 58.54 -10.54
CA ALA A 91 -100.60 59.67 -11.36
C ALA A 91 -100.08 59.57 -12.80
N THR A 92 -98.79 59.26 -12.97
CA THR A 92 -98.15 59.09 -14.28
C THR A 92 -98.72 57.89 -15.03
N ALA A 93 -98.93 56.76 -14.37
CA ALA A 93 -99.56 55.57 -14.95
C ALA A 93 -101.02 55.85 -15.37
N THR A 94 -101.79 56.55 -14.54
CA THR A 94 -103.18 56.93 -14.83
C THR A 94 -103.24 57.84 -16.07
N LYS A 95 -102.39 58.86 -16.13
CA LYS A 95 -102.26 59.76 -17.30
C LYS A 95 -101.84 59.00 -18.57
N HIS A 96 -101.01 57.97 -18.44
CA HIS A 96 -100.63 57.10 -19.56
C HIS A 96 -101.80 56.20 -20.03
N VAL A 97 -102.59 55.64 -19.11
CA VAL A 97 -103.77 54.80 -19.43
C VAL A 97 -104.87 55.62 -20.10
N ILE A 98 -105.18 56.83 -19.60
CA ILE A 98 -106.15 57.76 -20.22
C ILE A 98 -105.76 58.05 -21.69
N ASN A 99 -104.47 58.26 -21.96
CA ASN A 99 -103.98 58.49 -23.33
C ASN A 99 -103.99 57.26 -24.23
N MET A 100 -104.16 56.04 -23.70
CA MET A 100 -104.25 54.80 -24.48
C MET A 100 -105.69 54.36 -24.81
N LEU A 101 -106.70 54.94 -24.15
CA LEU A 101 -108.11 54.50 -24.22
C LEU A 101 -109.06 55.69 -24.41
N GLN A 102 -108.84 56.48 -25.45
CA GLN A 102 -109.60 57.70 -25.77
C GLN A 102 -110.90 57.44 -26.58
N ARG A 103 -111.12 56.22 -27.09
CA ARG A 103 -112.34 55.84 -27.84
C ARG A 103 -112.83 54.44 -27.46
N PRO A 104 -114.14 54.15 -27.47
CA PRO A 104 -114.68 52.84 -27.02
C PRO A 104 -114.08 51.63 -27.74
N GLU A 105 -113.88 51.72 -29.06
CA GLU A 105 -113.25 50.68 -29.91
C GLU A 105 -111.83 50.28 -29.46
N GLN A 106 -111.15 51.11 -28.66
CA GLN A 106 -109.80 50.81 -28.16
C GLN A 106 -109.81 49.83 -26.98
N LEU A 107 -110.97 49.54 -26.38
CA LEU A 107 -111.12 48.61 -25.25
C LEU A 107 -110.71 47.18 -25.61
N GLU A 108 -110.91 46.74 -26.86
CA GLU A 108 -110.44 45.42 -27.33
C GLU A 108 -108.92 45.25 -27.22
N LYS A 109 -108.16 46.35 -27.29
CA LYS A 109 -106.69 46.35 -27.25
C LYS A 109 -106.11 46.39 -25.84
N VAL A 110 -106.95 46.55 -24.80
CA VAL A 110 -106.55 46.57 -23.39
C VAL A 110 -105.71 45.36 -23.01
N GLU A 111 -106.11 44.15 -23.42
CA GLU A 111 -105.41 42.91 -23.07
C GLU A 111 -104.02 42.82 -23.74
N GLN A 112 -103.83 43.44 -24.91
CA GLN A 112 -102.52 43.56 -25.56
C GLN A 112 -101.61 44.56 -24.83
N TYR A 113 -102.14 45.71 -24.41
CA TYR A 113 -101.39 46.69 -23.61
C TYR A 113 -101.03 46.14 -22.24
N LYS A 114 -101.95 45.46 -21.55
CA LYS A 114 -101.74 44.76 -20.28
C LYS A 114 -100.58 43.75 -20.37
N ARG A 115 -100.55 42.90 -21.40
CA ARG A 115 -99.41 42.00 -21.67
C ARG A 115 -98.08 42.75 -21.87
N ARG A 116 -98.09 43.92 -22.53
CA ARG A 116 -96.89 44.75 -22.73
C ARG A 116 -96.39 45.38 -21.41
N VAL A 117 -97.31 45.87 -20.56
CA VAL A 117 -96.98 46.42 -19.24
C VAL A 117 -96.46 45.33 -18.30
N VAL A 118 -97.10 44.15 -18.27
CA VAL A 118 -96.65 42.98 -17.49
C VAL A 118 -95.24 42.55 -17.88
N ARG A 119 -94.89 42.51 -19.18
CA ARG A 119 -93.51 42.23 -19.63
C ARG A 119 -92.50 43.28 -19.16
N LYS A 120 -92.85 44.58 -19.23
CA LYS A 120 -91.99 45.65 -18.69
C LYS A 120 -91.81 45.53 -17.18
N LYS A 121 -92.89 45.28 -16.44
CA LYS A 121 -92.85 45.07 -14.99
C LYS A 121 -91.91 43.92 -14.63
N ALA A 122 -92.10 42.74 -15.22
CA ALA A 122 -91.26 41.56 -14.97
C ALA A 122 -89.77 41.80 -15.29
N SER A 123 -89.45 42.56 -16.34
CA SER A 123 -88.07 42.93 -16.68
C SER A 123 -87.43 43.85 -15.63
N VAL A 124 -88.16 44.84 -15.12
CA VAL A 124 -87.68 45.75 -14.06
C VAL A 124 -87.57 45.03 -12.72
N GLU A 125 -88.55 44.17 -12.38
CA GLU A 125 -88.49 43.31 -11.19
C GLU A 125 -87.30 42.35 -11.22
N ALA A 126 -86.98 41.75 -12.38
CA ALA A 126 -85.79 40.90 -12.53
C ALA A 126 -84.48 41.68 -12.32
N MET A 127 -84.36 42.89 -12.89
CA MET A 127 -83.19 43.74 -12.67
C MET A 127 -83.05 44.20 -11.22
N LEU A 128 -84.14 44.67 -10.59
CA LEU A 128 -84.16 45.06 -9.18
C LEU A 128 -83.79 43.87 -8.27
N LYS A 129 -84.37 42.69 -8.51
CA LYS A 129 -84.07 41.48 -7.73
C LYS A 129 -82.61 41.08 -7.86
N THR A 130 -82.02 41.22 -9.06
CA THR A 130 -80.60 40.91 -9.30
C THR A 130 -79.66 41.92 -8.62
N ALA A 131 -79.97 43.22 -8.72
CA ALA A 131 -79.20 44.27 -8.07
C ALA A 131 -79.28 44.18 -6.54
N MET A 132 -80.47 43.94 -5.99
CA MET A 132 -80.69 43.80 -4.56
C MET A 132 -80.04 42.52 -4.01
N GLN A 133 -80.10 41.40 -4.75
CA GLN A 133 -79.37 40.18 -4.39
C GLN A 133 -77.85 40.43 -4.34
N SER A 134 -77.28 41.10 -5.34
CA SER A 134 -75.86 41.46 -5.38
C SER A 134 -75.42 42.32 -4.18
N GLN A 135 -76.24 43.30 -3.78
CA GLN A 135 -75.98 44.10 -2.56
C GLN A 135 -76.12 43.26 -1.28
N LEU A 136 -77.12 42.39 -1.18
CA LEU A 136 -77.32 41.50 -0.03
C LEU A 136 -76.18 40.49 0.13
N ASP A 137 -75.72 39.88 -0.96
CA ASP A 137 -74.57 38.96 -0.92
C ASP A 137 -73.26 39.70 -0.62
N GLY A 138 -73.08 40.93 -1.12
CA GLY A 138 -71.95 41.80 -0.74
C GLY A 138 -71.94 42.12 0.76
N VAL A 139 -73.08 42.51 1.33
CA VAL A 139 -73.25 42.75 2.77
C VAL A 139 -73.04 41.47 3.58
N ARG A 140 -73.54 40.33 3.11
CA ARG A 140 -73.36 39.02 3.76
C ARG A 140 -71.90 38.57 3.78
N VAL A 141 -71.17 38.74 2.68
CA VAL A 141 -69.72 38.47 2.62
C VAL A 141 -68.97 39.42 3.57
N GLY A 142 -69.32 40.71 3.59
CA GLY A 142 -68.75 41.67 4.53
C GLY A 142 -68.98 41.30 5.99
N LEU A 143 -70.20 40.93 6.37
CA LEU A 143 -70.54 40.47 7.73
C LEU A 143 -69.78 39.19 8.11
N ASN A 144 -69.72 38.19 7.23
CA ASN A 144 -68.98 36.96 7.48
C ASN A 144 -67.48 37.23 7.72
N GLN A 145 -66.87 38.13 6.92
CA GLN A 145 -65.48 38.55 7.10
C GLN A 145 -65.26 39.29 8.42
N LEU A 146 -66.20 40.16 8.82
CA LEU A 146 -66.14 40.91 10.08
C LEU A 146 -66.32 39.98 11.30
N GLN A 147 -67.19 38.97 11.18
CA GLN A 147 -67.39 37.95 12.21
C GLN A 147 -66.17 37.03 12.35
N SER A 148 -65.52 36.65 11.25
CA SER A 148 -64.23 35.93 11.27
C SER A 148 -63.18 36.78 11.99
N ALA A 149 -62.97 38.03 11.56
CA ALA A 149 -61.98 38.92 12.16
C ALA A 149 -62.22 39.18 13.67
N LEU A 150 -63.48 39.20 14.12
CA LEU A 150 -63.83 39.26 15.55
C LEU A 150 -63.43 37.99 16.30
N HIS A 151 -63.65 36.82 15.71
CA HIS A 151 -63.22 35.53 16.27
C HIS A 151 -61.69 35.42 16.32
N ASP A 152 -61.01 35.79 15.23
CA ASP A 152 -59.54 35.85 15.13
C ASP A 152 -58.94 36.77 16.21
N MET A 153 -59.54 37.95 16.44
CA MET A 153 -59.12 38.87 17.51
C MET A 153 -59.37 38.30 18.92
N GLN A 154 -60.48 37.57 19.13
CA GLN A 154 -60.75 36.91 20.41
C GLN A 154 -59.75 35.78 20.68
N GLU A 155 -59.45 34.94 19.68
CA GLU A 155 -58.39 33.93 19.79
C GLU A 155 -57.03 34.56 20.08
N ILE A 156 -56.64 35.61 19.36
CA ILE A 156 -55.35 36.30 19.56
C ILE A 156 -55.26 36.86 20.97
N LYS A 157 -56.31 37.53 21.47
CA LYS A 157 -56.34 38.08 22.83
C LYS A 157 -56.25 36.97 23.88
N GLN A 158 -56.98 35.87 23.72
CA GLN A 158 -56.95 34.77 24.67
C GLN A 158 -55.62 34.00 24.62
N LYS A 159 -54.99 33.89 23.46
CA LYS A 159 -53.62 33.37 23.30
C LYS A 159 -52.59 34.28 24.01
N GLU A 160 -52.74 35.60 23.91
CA GLU A 160 -51.86 36.54 24.62
C GLU A 160 -52.06 36.49 26.15
N GLU A 161 -53.31 36.45 26.63
CA GLU A 161 -53.62 36.33 28.07
C GLU A 161 -53.12 34.99 28.64
N ASN A 162 -53.29 33.88 27.91
CA ASN A 162 -52.73 32.58 28.28
C ASN A 162 -51.19 32.57 28.29
N MET A 163 -50.54 33.22 27.31
CA MET A 163 -49.07 33.36 27.31
C MET A 163 -48.57 34.13 28.53
N ARG A 164 -49.20 35.26 28.86
CA ARG A 164 -48.87 36.06 30.04
C ARG A 164 -49.11 35.27 31.33
N HIS A 165 -50.22 34.54 31.45
CA HIS A 165 -50.51 33.73 32.63
C HIS A 165 -49.49 32.59 32.81
N SER A 166 -49.14 31.88 31.73
CA SER A 166 -48.07 30.88 31.75
C SER A 166 -46.72 31.48 32.16
N GLN A 167 -46.36 32.66 31.65
CA GLN A 167 -45.14 33.35 32.05
C GLN A 167 -45.11 33.71 33.54
N TYR A 168 -46.22 34.20 34.11
CA TYR A 168 -46.31 34.48 35.53
C TYR A 168 -46.22 33.22 36.40
N VAL A 169 -46.84 32.10 35.98
CA VAL A 169 -46.70 30.81 36.69
C VAL A 169 -45.25 30.33 36.64
N THR A 170 -44.64 30.21 35.46
CA THR A 170 -43.23 29.77 35.31
C THR A 170 -42.27 30.67 36.11
N ALA A 171 -42.49 31.99 36.12
CA ALA A 171 -41.67 32.93 36.90
C ALA A 171 -41.90 32.80 38.42
N MET A 172 -43.13 32.56 38.87
CA MET A 172 -43.48 32.41 40.28
C MET A 172 -43.00 31.08 40.87
N GLU A 173 -43.01 30.01 40.08
CA GLU A 173 -42.41 28.72 40.45
C GLU A 173 -40.87 28.84 40.52
N ASN A 174 -40.23 29.40 39.49
CA ASN A 174 -38.77 29.59 39.48
C ASN A 174 -38.28 30.60 40.53
N LEU A 175 -39.09 31.59 40.92
CA LEU A 175 -38.76 32.53 42.01
C LEU A 175 -38.42 31.81 43.32
N LYS A 176 -39.06 30.69 43.62
CA LYS A 176 -38.75 29.85 44.79
C LYS A 176 -37.35 29.22 44.69
N HIS A 177 -36.93 28.84 43.50
CA HIS A 177 -35.64 28.21 43.24
C HIS A 177 -34.49 29.23 43.17
N ILE A 178 -34.74 30.42 42.60
CA ILE A 178 -33.75 31.51 42.47
C ILE A 178 -33.06 31.78 43.81
N PHE A 179 -33.81 32.07 44.89
CA PHE A 179 -33.21 32.38 46.20
C PHE A 179 -32.37 31.25 46.81
N THR A 180 -32.51 30.01 46.34
CA THR A 180 -31.72 28.84 46.80
C THR A 180 -30.51 28.51 45.94
N VAL A 181 -30.32 29.14 44.77
CA VAL A 181 -29.26 28.79 43.82
C VAL A 181 -27.85 28.80 44.45
N PRO A 182 -27.40 29.82 45.21
CA PRO A 182 -26.04 29.83 45.76
C PRO A 182 -25.78 28.72 46.79
N GLU A 183 -26.77 28.40 47.63
CA GLU A 183 -26.68 27.30 48.60
C GLU A 183 -26.65 25.94 47.88
N SER A 184 -27.55 25.74 46.91
CA SER A 184 -27.59 24.55 46.07
C SER A 184 -26.29 24.35 45.28
N VAL A 185 -25.68 25.44 44.80
CA VAL A 185 -24.38 25.41 44.10
C VAL A 185 -23.28 24.91 45.03
N GLU A 186 -23.14 25.50 46.23
CA GLU A 186 -22.05 25.13 47.15
C GLU A 186 -22.23 23.69 47.68
N LYS A 187 -23.47 23.29 47.98
CA LYS A 187 -23.83 21.92 48.33
C LYS A 187 -23.52 20.92 47.22
N THR A 188 -23.68 21.32 45.96
CA THR A 188 -23.29 20.50 44.80
C THR A 188 -21.77 20.41 44.64
N LYS A 189 -21.02 21.50 44.92
CA LYS A 189 -19.55 21.47 45.01
C LYS A 189 -19.08 20.50 46.10
N GLN A 190 -19.72 20.49 47.27
CA GLN A 190 -19.44 19.51 48.33
C GLN A 190 -19.69 18.07 47.86
N TRP A 191 -20.84 17.77 47.25
CA TRP A 191 -21.15 16.41 46.76
C TRP A 191 -20.24 15.93 45.62
N ILE A 192 -19.69 16.84 44.80
CA ILE A 192 -18.62 16.55 43.83
C ILE A 192 -17.35 16.07 44.56
N ASN A 193 -16.94 16.79 45.61
CA ASN A 193 -15.74 16.46 46.39
C ASN A 193 -15.91 15.17 47.21
N GLU A 194 -17.15 14.86 47.64
CA GLU A 194 -17.52 13.62 48.33
C GLU A 194 -17.79 12.43 47.39
N GLY A 195 -17.64 12.58 46.07
CA GLY A 195 -17.89 11.51 45.09
C GLY A 195 -19.35 11.10 44.91
N LYS A 196 -20.32 11.87 45.43
CA LYS A 196 -21.76 11.53 45.46
C LYS A 196 -22.47 11.85 44.13
N LEU A 197 -21.93 11.29 43.03
CA LEU A 197 -22.25 11.67 41.64
C LEU A 197 -23.75 11.68 41.30
N LEU A 198 -24.57 10.80 41.90
CA LEU A 198 -26.03 10.79 41.67
C LEU A 198 -26.74 12.00 42.29
N HIS A 199 -26.33 12.44 43.49
CA HIS A 199 -26.90 13.62 44.14
C HIS A 199 -26.42 14.90 43.45
N THR A 200 -25.14 14.92 43.04
CA THR A 200 -24.60 15.96 42.16
C THR A 200 -25.40 16.07 40.87
N HIS A 201 -25.61 14.95 40.15
CA HIS A 201 -26.35 14.95 38.88
C HIS A 201 -27.78 15.44 39.05
N GLN A 202 -28.47 15.00 40.11
CA GLN A 202 -29.83 15.46 40.41
C GLN A 202 -29.88 16.97 40.65
N CYS A 203 -29.08 17.51 41.58
CA CYS A 203 -29.14 18.94 41.91
C CYS A 203 -28.65 19.83 40.76
N LEU A 204 -27.65 19.38 39.99
CA LEU A 204 -27.26 20.03 38.73
C LEU A 204 -28.40 20.03 37.70
N THR A 205 -29.15 18.93 37.58
CA THR A 205 -30.31 18.85 36.66
C THR A 205 -31.40 19.85 37.08
N ASP A 206 -31.69 19.95 38.39
CA ASP A 206 -32.68 20.89 38.91
C ASP A 206 -32.24 22.36 38.64
N LEU A 207 -30.97 22.68 38.84
CA LEU A 207 -30.37 23.99 38.55
C LEU A 207 -30.33 24.32 37.04
N GLU A 208 -29.96 23.37 36.19
CA GLU A 208 -29.98 23.54 34.72
C GLU A 208 -31.40 23.74 34.21
N ASN A 209 -32.39 22.97 34.70
CA ASN A 209 -33.80 23.16 34.32
C ASN A 209 -34.31 24.56 34.71
N SER A 210 -34.07 25.01 35.95
CA SER A 210 -34.48 26.35 36.39
C SER A 210 -33.86 27.46 35.53
N ARG A 211 -32.56 27.34 35.21
CA ARG A 211 -31.85 28.24 34.31
C ARG A 211 -32.46 28.24 32.90
N ASP A 212 -32.71 27.06 32.36
CA ASP A 212 -33.06 26.86 30.95
C ASP A 212 -34.50 27.28 30.63
N ASP A 213 -35.43 27.08 31.56
CA ASP A 213 -36.81 27.55 31.39
C ASP A 213 -36.96 29.06 31.63
N LEU A 214 -36.22 29.67 32.57
CA LEU A 214 -36.13 31.13 32.68
C LEU A 214 -35.55 31.77 31.40
N LEU A 215 -34.50 31.18 30.83
CA LEU A 215 -33.94 31.62 29.55
C LEU A 215 -34.89 31.39 28.37
N TYR A 216 -35.75 30.37 28.43
CA TYR A 216 -36.77 30.12 27.42
C TYR A 216 -37.94 31.11 27.47
N GLU A 217 -38.44 31.45 28.65
CA GLU A 217 -39.46 32.50 28.77
C GLU A 217 -38.93 33.86 28.32
N LEU A 218 -37.68 34.21 28.66
CA LEU A 218 -36.99 35.38 28.12
C LEU A 218 -36.84 35.31 26.58
N TYR A 219 -36.55 34.13 26.03
CA TYR A 219 -36.42 33.94 24.58
C TYR A 219 -37.73 34.24 23.82
N LYS A 220 -38.90 33.89 24.39
CA LYS A 220 -40.22 34.17 23.78
C LYS A 220 -40.55 35.66 23.66
N LEU A 221 -39.89 36.54 24.39
CA LEU A 221 -40.23 37.97 24.42
C LEU A 221 -39.76 38.70 23.14
N PRO A 222 -40.62 39.49 22.47
CA PRO A 222 -40.28 40.14 21.20
C PRO A 222 -39.28 41.30 21.34
N ASN A 223 -39.11 41.83 22.56
CA ASN A 223 -38.14 42.88 22.90
C ASN A 223 -37.24 42.38 24.04
N GLN A 224 -36.26 41.51 23.74
CA GLN A 224 -35.27 41.06 24.72
C GLN A 224 -34.36 42.23 25.11
N ALA A 225 -34.42 42.69 26.36
CA ALA A 225 -33.43 43.64 26.88
C ALA A 225 -32.08 42.91 27.03
N PRO A 226 -30.95 43.45 26.50
CA PRO A 226 -29.66 42.80 26.65
C PRO A 226 -29.21 42.62 28.10
N ALA A 227 -29.63 43.53 29.00
CA ALA A 227 -29.33 43.49 30.42
C ALA A 227 -29.86 42.23 31.11
N ASP A 228 -31.13 41.88 30.93
CA ASP A 228 -31.78 40.73 31.56
C ASP A 228 -31.08 39.41 31.18
N LYS A 229 -30.67 39.32 29.91
CA LYS A 229 -29.92 38.18 29.35
C LYS A 229 -28.49 38.08 29.88
N ILE A 230 -27.87 39.20 30.24
CA ILE A 230 -26.56 39.23 30.90
C ILE A 230 -26.72 38.90 32.39
N MET A 231 -27.73 39.44 33.06
CA MET A 231 -28.03 39.20 34.48
C MET A 231 -28.31 37.72 34.76
N LEU A 232 -29.21 37.07 34.00
CA LEU A 232 -29.46 35.63 34.14
C LEU A 232 -28.23 34.78 33.84
N LYS A 233 -27.39 35.19 32.88
CA LYS A 233 -26.14 34.48 32.57
C LYS A 233 -25.14 34.55 33.72
N ALA A 234 -24.91 35.73 34.29
CA ALA A 234 -24.02 35.90 35.45
C ALA A 234 -24.57 35.16 36.69
N TYR A 235 -25.90 35.17 36.89
CA TYR A 235 -26.52 34.52 38.04
C TYR A 235 -26.37 32.98 38.03
N PHE A 236 -26.37 32.37 36.84
CA PHE A 236 -26.21 30.92 36.68
C PHE A 236 -24.80 30.51 36.18
N GLU A 237 -23.80 31.39 36.26
CA GLU A 237 -22.43 31.13 35.78
C GLU A 237 -21.76 29.95 36.52
N ASP A 238 -21.92 29.89 37.85
CA ASP A 238 -21.47 28.78 38.70
C ASP A 238 -22.04 27.41 38.29
N VAL A 239 -23.25 27.37 37.69
CA VAL A 239 -23.90 26.11 37.26
C VAL A 239 -23.19 25.49 36.05
N GLU A 240 -22.66 26.33 35.15
CA GLU A 240 -21.79 25.85 34.07
C GLU A 240 -20.48 25.29 34.63
N GLY A 241 -19.92 25.93 35.67
CA GLY A 241 -18.76 25.43 36.42
C GLY A 241 -19.02 24.07 37.09
N LEU A 242 -20.18 23.89 37.71
CA LEU A 242 -20.62 22.59 38.26
C LEU A 242 -20.75 21.51 37.19
N SER A 243 -21.31 21.85 36.03
CA SER A 243 -21.45 20.92 34.90
C SER A 243 -20.08 20.45 34.39
N GLN A 244 -19.10 21.36 34.31
CA GLN A 244 -17.71 21.03 33.98
C GLN A 244 -16.98 20.21 35.07
N LEU A 245 -17.26 20.46 36.35
CA LEU A 245 -16.69 19.69 37.46
C LEU A 245 -17.25 18.26 37.50
N LEU A 246 -18.56 18.07 37.26
CA LEU A 246 -19.16 16.74 37.11
C LEU A 246 -18.61 16.02 35.87
N GLU A 247 -18.44 16.70 34.72
CA GLU A 247 -17.78 16.10 33.56
C GLU A 247 -16.36 15.61 33.90
N LYS A 248 -15.56 16.40 34.64
CA LYS A 248 -14.21 16.01 35.06
C LYS A 248 -14.22 14.76 35.95
N GLN A 249 -15.14 14.65 36.92
CA GLN A 249 -15.25 13.45 37.75
C GLN A 249 -15.72 12.23 36.96
N LEU A 250 -16.70 12.39 36.05
CA LEU A 250 -17.14 11.31 35.17
C LEU A 250 -16.00 10.82 34.27
N ARG A 251 -15.19 11.72 33.71
CA ARG A 251 -14.00 11.34 32.94
C ARG A 251 -12.95 10.62 33.80
N LEU A 252 -12.76 11.00 35.06
CA LEU A 252 -11.82 10.33 35.98
C LEU A 252 -12.27 8.91 36.36
N VAL A 253 -13.58 8.69 36.52
CA VAL A 253 -14.16 7.36 36.77
C VAL A 253 -14.06 6.50 35.50
N VAL A 254 -14.42 7.06 34.34
CA VAL A 254 -14.36 6.36 33.04
C VAL A 254 -12.92 5.98 32.65
N SER A 255 -11.92 6.86 32.83
CA SER A 255 -10.53 6.53 32.51
C SER A 255 -9.97 5.35 33.32
N ARG A 256 -10.57 5.07 34.49
CA ARG A 256 -10.18 3.98 35.40
C ARG A 256 -11.00 2.70 35.22
N THR A 257 -11.94 2.65 34.27
CA THR A 257 -12.91 1.55 34.05
C THR A 257 -12.35 0.14 34.30
N LEU A 258 -11.28 -0.25 33.62
CA LEU A 258 -10.71 -1.60 33.72
C LEU A 258 -10.12 -1.94 35.11
N ASN A 259 -9.69 -0.94 35.87
CA ASN A 259 -9.18 -1.10 37.23
C ASN A 259 -10.31 -1.04 38.28
N THR A 260 -11.30 -0.17 38.06
CA THR A 260 -12.48 -0.03 38.92
C THR A 260 -13.39 -1.25 38.81
N LEU A 261 -13.65 -1.81 37.63
CA LEU A 261 -14.49 -3.01 37.45
C LEU A 261 -13.94 -4.25 38.17
N ARG A 262 -12.61 -4.34 38.35
CA ARG A 262 -11.95 -5.39 39.14
C ARG A 262 -12.18 -5.24 40.67
N LYS A 263 -12.81 -4.15 41.14
CA LYS A 263 -13.00 -3.81 42.57
C LYS A 263 -14.43 -3.40 42.94
N GLU A 264 -14.96 -2.38 42.27
CA GLU A 264 -16.28 -1.81 42.54
C GLU A 264 -17.00 -1.42 41.22
N PRO A 265 -17.71 -2.36 40.58
CA PRO A 265 -18.45 -2.09 39.34
C PRO A 265 -19.55 -1.03 39.44
N THR A 266 -20.05 -0.77 40.66
CA THR A 266 -21.12 0.19 40.95
C THR A 266 -20.76 1.63 40.64
N GLU A 267 -19.49 2.03 40.70
CA GLU A 267 -19.02 3.35 40.26
C GLU A 267 -19.24 3.54 38.75
N ILE A 268 -18.82 2.56 37.94
CA ILE A 268 -18.91 2.62 36.47
C ILE A 268 -20.37 2.61 36.02
N VAL A 269 -21.19 1.72 36.58
CA VAL A 269 -22.64 1.70 36.32
C VAL A 269 -23.29 3.04 36.71
N THR A 270 -22.82 3.68 37.79
CA THR A 270 -23.32 5.01 38.20
C THR A 270 -22.94 6.11 37.22
N ALA A 271 -21.68 6.16 36.78
CA ALA A 271 -21.21 7.13 35.77
C ALA A 271 -21.95 6.95 34.43
N LEU A 272 -22.09 5.72 33.94
CA LEU A 272 -22.81 5.42 32.71
C LEU A 272 -24.31 5.74 32.80
N ARG A 273 -24.96 5.54 33.96
CA ARG A 273 -26.35 5.95 34.19
C ARG A 273 -26.54 7.46 34.16
N ILE A 274 -25.53 8.25 34.54
CA ILE A 274 -25.55 9.71 34.41
C ILE A 274 -25.37 10.11 32.93
N ILE A 275 -24.39 9.52 32.23
CA ILE A 275 -24.15 9.76 30.80
C ILE A 275 -25.41 9.45 29.97
N GLU A 276 -26.05 8.29 30.16
CA GLU A 276 -27.26 7.90 29.42
C GLU A 276 -28.52 8.73 29.78
N ARG A 277 -28.50 9.50 30.88
CA ARG A 277 -29.53 10.51 31.18
C ARG A 277 -29.25 11.81 30.42
N GLU A 278 -27.99 12.23 30.40
CA GLU A 278 -27.57 13.45 29.71
C GLU A 278 -27.69 13.36 28.19
N GLU A 279 -27.40 12.20 27.59
CA GLU A 279 -27.64 11.96 26.16
C GLU A 279 -29.14 12.02 25.80
N LYS A 280 -30.04 11.65 26.73
CA LYS A 280 -31.49 11.78 26.55
C LYS A 280 -31.95 13.23 26.71
N ALA A 281 -31.37 13.98 27.64
CA ALA A 281 -31.59 15.41 27.79
C ALA A 281 -31.11 16.20 26.55
N ASP A 282 -29.94 15.86 26.01
CA ASP A 282 -29.39 16.40 24.76
C ASP A 282 -30.33 16.13 23.57
N ALA A 283 -30.81 14.89 23.42
CA ALA A 283 -31.76 14.52 22.36
C ALA A 283 -33.09 15.30 22.47
N PHE A 284 -33.62 15.45 23.69
CA PHE A 284 -34.83 16.23 23.95
C PHE A 284 -34.62 17.73 23.68
N ALA A 285 -33.48 18.30 24.09
CA ALA A 285 -33.12 19.69 23.81
C ALA A 285 -33.02 19.98 22.30
N LEU A 286 -32.41 19.06 21.53
CA LEU A 286 -32.33 19.16 20.07
C LEU A 286 -33.72 19.01 19.40
N GLN A 287 -34.64 18.21 19.97
CA GLN A 287 -36.02 18.12 19.50
C GLN A 287 -36.80 19.42 19.80
N ARG A 288 -36.67 19.97 21.02
CA ARG A 288 -37.23 21.27 21.44
C ARG A 288 -36.72 22.41 20.57
N GLN A 289 -35.44 22.40 20.18
CA GLN A 289 -34.85 23.37 19.25
C GLN A 289 -35.52 23.35 17.87
N ARG A 290 -35.78 22.16 17.29
CA ARG A 290 -36.45 22.04 15.98
C ARG A 290 -37.87 22.62 15.97
N GLN A 291 -38.54 22.64 17.12
CA GLN A 291 -39.91 23.16 17.28
C GLN A 291 -39.95 24.65 17.66
N SER A 292 -39.00 25.12 18.47
CA SER A 292 -39.07 26.44 19.12
C SER A 292 -37.96 27.42 18.72
N GLY A 293 -36.91 26.97 18.02
CA GLY A 293 -35.71 27.76 17.73
C GLY A 293 -34.75 27.92 18.92
N PHE A 294 -35.18 27.62 20.15
CA PHE A 294 -34.36 27.73 21.36
C PHE A 294 -33.56 26.45 21.63
N LEU A 295 -32.27 26.61 21.94
CA LEU A 295 -31.39 25.56 22.46
C LEU A 295 -30.78 26.06 23.77
N PRO A 296 -30.81 25.27 24.87
CA PRO A 296 -30.23 25.69 26.13
C PRO A 296 -28.70 25.85 26.08
N PRO A 297 -28.10 26.72 26.94
CA PRO A 297 -26.65 26.83 27.06
C PRO A 297 -25.99 25.49 27.43
N GLY A 298 -24.84 25.20 26.85
CA GLY A 298 -24.09 23.96 27.11
C GLY A 298 -24.66 22.68 26.48
N ARG A 299 -25.85 22.73 25.85
CA ARG A 299 -26.47 21.58 25.15
C ARG A 299 -26.16 21.62 23.64
N PRO A 300 -25.94 20.46 22.98
CA PRO A 300 -25.75 19.13 23.56
C PRO A 300 -24.36 18.99 24.21
N LYS A 301 -24.30 18.36 25.39
CA LYS A 301 -23.06 18.10 26.13
C LYS A 301 -22.22 16.95 25.56
N ARG A 302 -22.87 15.97 24.92
CA ARG A 302 -22.28 14.77 24.28
C ARG A 302 -21.35 13.97 25.18
N TRP A 303 -21.80 13.67 26.40
CA TRP A 303 -20.97 12.95 27.38
C TRP A 303 -20.67 11.50 26.99
N ARG A 304 -21.42 10.87 26.07
CA ARG A 304 -21.08 9.55 25.52
C ARG A 304 -19.87 9.59 24.58
N GLU A 305 -19.83 10.56 23.66
CA GLU A 305 -18.69 10.80 22.75
C GLU A 305 -17.41 11.02 23.57
N LYS A 306 -17.48 11.97 24.52
CA LYS A 306 -16.42 12.31 25.48
C LYS A 306 -15.99 11.17 26.42
N ALA A 307 -16.86 10.21 26.70
CA ALA A 307 -16.51 9.03 27.49
C ALA A 307 -15.74 8.00 26.66
N LEU A 308 -16.13 7.78 25.39
CA LEU A 308 -15.40 6.89 24.49
C LEU A 308 -13.99 7.42 24.20
N GLU A 309 -13.82 8.73 23.96
CA GLU A 309 -12.50 9.40 23.87
C GLU A 309 -11.58 9.09 25.06
N VAL A 310 -12.15 8.92 26.25
CA VAL A 310 -11.42 8.76 27.51
C VAL A 310 -11.11 7.29 27.79
N LEU A 311 -11.93 6.35 27.29
CA LEU A 311 -11.56 4.95 27.22
C LEU A 311 -10.40 4.74 26.24
N GLU A 312 -10.47 5.33 25.05
CA GLU A 312 -9.42 5.26 24.02
C GLU A 312 -8.08 5.83 24.54
N LYS A 313 -8.10 7.00 25.18
CA LYS A 313 -6.90 7.58 25.81
C LYS A 313 -6.36 6.74 26.99
N SER A 314 -7.23 6.06 27.73
CA SER A 314 -6.80 5.11 28.77
C SER A 314 -6.14 3.87 28.18
N VAL A 315 -6.64 3.37 27.04
CA VAL A 315 -6.03 2.27 26.29
C VAL A 315 -4.65 2.65 25.76
N ALA A 316 -4.51 3.82 25.11
CA ALA A 316 -3.23 4.33 24.63
C ALA A 316 -2.18 4.44 25.77
N GLN A 317 -2.55 5.10 26.87
CA GLN A 317 -1.67 5.26 28.04
C GLN A 317 -1.25 3.93 28.69
N ARG A 318 -2.03 2.86 28.54
CA ARG A 318 -1.67 1.52 29.03
C ARG A 318 -0.66 0.83 28.09
N ILE A 319 -0.80 1.00 26.78
CA ILE A 319 0.15 0.48 25.78
C ILE A 319 1.50 1.21 25.88
N GLU A 320 1.47 2.56 25.96
CA GLU A 320 2.64 3.41 26.19
C GLU A 320 3.34 3.03 27.52
N GLY A 321 2.57 2.97 28.61
CA GLY A 321 3.05 2.62 29.95
C GLY A 321 3.47 1.15 30.14
N THR A 322 3.53 0.35 29.07
CA THR A 322 4.06 -1.02 29.08
C THR A 322 5.56 -1.06 28.72
N GLN A 323 6.14 0.03 28.21
CA GLN A 323 7.58 0.09 27.99
C GLN A 323 8.32 0.25 29.32
N VAL A 324 9.10 -0.77 29.69
CA VAL A 324 9.86 -0.83 30.95
C VAL A 324 11.34 -0.47 30.75
N ASP A 325 11.89 -0.77 29.57
CA ASP A 325 13.32 -0.64 29.25
C ASP A 325 13.52 0.21 27.97
N GLU A 326 14.64 0.93 27.87
CA GLU A 326 15.06 1.62 26.64
C GLU A 326 15.99 0.72 25.79
N ARG A 327 16.12 1.00 24.48
CA ARG A 327 17.07 0.30 23.57
C ARG A 327 18.53 0.36 24.07
N ALA A 328 18.87 1.38 24.86
CA ALA A 328 20.19 1.53 25.46
C ALA A 328 20.47 0.54 26.60
N ASP A 329 19.44 0.05 27.30
CA ASP A 329 19.58 -0.77 28.52
C ASP A 329 19.56 -2.28 28.22
N ASP A 330 18.68 -2.73 27.31
CA ASP A 330 18.57 -4.14 26.92
C ASP A 330 18.42 -4.29 25.39
N LYS A 331 19.22 -5.20 24.80
CA LYS A 331 19.11 -5.59 23.39
C LYS A 331 17.82 -6.37 23.07
N MET A 332 17.15 -6.89 24.10
CA MET A 332 15.87 -7.61 24.00
C MET A 332 14.67 -6.74 24.43
N TRP A 333 14.85 -5.43 24.67
CA TRP A 333 13.80 -4.51 25.11
C TRP A 333 12.51 -4.65 24.30
N LEU A 334 12.60 -4.74 22.97
CA LEU A 334 11.43 -4.82 22.08
C LEU A 334 10.71 -6.16 22.18
N VAL A 335 11.44 -7.27 22.34
CA VAL A 335 10.86 -8.60 22.54
C VAL A 335 10.07 -8.62 23.86
N ARG A 336 10.67 -8.07 24.92
CA ARG A 336 10.05 -7.96 26.24
C ARG A 336 8.84 -7.01 26.23
N TYR A 337 8.93 -5.87 25.56
CA TYR A 337 7.84 -4.92 25.38
C TYR A 337 6.64 -5.54 24.65
N LEU A 338 6.89 -6.24 23.53
CA LEU A 338 5.86 -6.91 22.74
C LEU A 338 5.17 -8.05 23.53
N GLU A 339 5.91 -8.81 24.35
CA GLU A 339 5.34 -9.84 25.21
C GLU A 339 4.53 -9.26 26.39
N LEU A 340 5.03 -8.23 27.07
CA LEU A 340 4.26 -7.52 28.11
C LEU A 340 3.00 -6.88 27.52
N THR A 341 3.08 -6.33 26.32
CA THR A 341 1.93 -5.76 25.58
C THR A 341 0.90 -6.85 25.23
N ARG A 342 1.35 -8.03 24.78
CA ARG A 342 0.48 -9.19 24.56
C ARG A 342 -0.27 -9.59 25.84
N GLN A 343 0.45 -9.70 26.97
CA GLN A 343 -0.14 -10.05 28.26
C GLN A 343 -1.17 -9.00 28.73
N LEU A 344 -0.83 -7.71 28.66
CA LEU A 344 -1.73 -6.60 29.00
C LEU A 344 -3.04 -6.66 28.21
N ILE A 345 -2.95 -6.75 26.87
CA ILE A 345 -4.11 -6.73 25.99
C ILE A 345 -4.98 -7.96 26.24
N LEU A 346 -4.37 -9.14 26.45
CA LEU A 346 -5.09 -10.36 26.79
C LEU A 346 -5.85 -10.24 28.11
N GLU A 347 -5.21 -9.78 29.19
CA GLU A 347 -5.88 -9.60 30.49
C GLU A 347 -7.02 -8.57 30.44
N ASP A 348 -6.80 -7.43 29.79
CA ASP A 348 -7.81 -6.38 29.74
C ASP A 348 -8.99 -6.76 28.84
N LEU A 349 -8.76 -7.40 27.68
CA LEU A 349 -9.87 -7.87 26.83
C LEU A 349 -10.67 -9.01 27.49
N ARG A 350 -10.03 -9.86 28.32
CA ARG A 350 -10.74 -10.82 29.19
C ARG A 350 -11.64 -10.09 30.20
N VAL A 351 -11.15 -9.03 30.84
CA VAL A 351 -11.93 -8.18 31.75
C VAL A 351 -13.04 -7.41 31.02
N VAL A 352 -12.84 -7.00 29.76
CA VAL A 352 -13.90 -6.40 28.95
C VAL A 352 -15.02 -7.42 28.69
N LYS A 353 -14.69 -8.63 28.24
CA LYS A 353 -15.68 -9.67 27.95
C LYS A 353 -16.43 -10.15 29.19
N THR A 354 -15.77 -10.22 30.35
CA THR A 354 -16.37 -10.74 31.59
C THR A 354 -17.01 -9.68 32.51
N LEU A 355 -16.39 -8.51 32.67
CA LEU A 355 -16.81 -7.49 33.65
C LEU A 355 -17.33 -6.19 33.02
N CYS A 356 -16.89 -5.77 31.82
CA CYS A 356 -17.51 -4.60 31.16
C CYS A 356 -18.91 -4.93 30.65
N VAL A 357 -19.12 -6.09 30.00
CA VAL A 357 -20.40 -6.43 29.34
C VAL A 357 -21.62 -6.28 30.26
N PRO A 358 -21.64 -6.75 31.52
CA PRO A 358 -22.79 -6.56 32.42
C PRO A 358 -23.02 -5.10 32.87
N CYS A 359 -22.01 -4.24 32.75
CA CYS A 359 -22.04 -2.87 33.28
C CYS A 359 -22.40 -1.82 32.23
N PHE A 360 -22.19 -2.10 30.95
CA PHE A 360 -22.44 -1.17 29.85
C PHE A 360 -23.79 -1.45 29.16
N PRO A 361 -24.51 -0.41 28.69
CA PRO A 361 -25.73 -0.61 27.91
C PRO A 361 -25.44 -1.35 26.59
N PRO A 362 -26.26 -2.32 26.14
CA PRO A 362 -25.97 -3.13 24.95
C PRO A 362 -25.69 -2.33 23.67
N GLN A 363 -26.34 -1.16 23.50
CA GLN A 363 -26.13 -0.27 22.35
C GLN A 363 -24.73 0.35 22.24
N TYR A 364 -23.84 0.15 23.22
CA TYR A 364 -22.44 0.59 23.14
C TYR A 364 -21.56 -0.38 22.33
N ASP A 365 -21.95 -1.66 22.22
CA ASP A 365 -21.11 -2.74 21.69
C ASP A 365 -19.68 -2.71 22.29
N ILE A 366 -19.62 -2.72 23.63
CA ILE A 366 -18.42 -2.32 24.37
C ILE A 366 -17.20 -3.23 24.12
N VAL A 367 -17.43 -4.51 23.81
CA VAL A 367 -16.37 -5.46 23.46
C VAL A 367 -15.70 -5.01 22.17
N ASN A 368 -16.47 -4.83 21.09
CA ASN A 368 -15.93 -4.39 19.81
C ASN A 368 -15.36 -2.97 19.91
N LYS A 369 -15.89 -2.09 20.76
CA LYS A 369 -15.29 -0.77 21.00
C LYS A 369 -13.90 -0.85 21.63
N PHE A 370 -13.72 -1.59 22.72
CA PHE A 370 -12.38 -1.78 23.29
C PHE A 370 -11.43 -2.49 22.32
N VAL A 371 -11.89 -3.51 21.61
CA VAL A 371 -11.08 -4.23 20.61
C VAL A 371 -10.57 -3.29 19.51
N ASN A 372 -11.44 -2.41 18.98
CA ASN A 372 -11.01 -1.39 18.02
C ASN A 372 -10.06 -0.35 18.64
N MET A 373 -10.28 0.07 19.90
CA MET A 373 -9.35 0.98 20.60
C MET A 373 -7.97 0.36 20.76
N TYR A 374 -7.87 -0.88 21.26
CA TYR A 374 -6.59 -1.58 21.41
C TYR A 374 -5.90 -1.77 20.06
N HIS A 375 -6.63 -2.17 19.01
CA HIS A 375 -6.10 -2.31 17.66
C HIS A 375 -5.54 -0.98 17.11
N THR A 376 -6.32 0.10 17.14
CA THR A 376 -5.91 1.40 16.58
C THR A 376 -4.77 2.04 17.38
N CYS A 377 -4.82 2.03 18.71
CA CYS A 377 -3.76 2.58 19.55
C CYS A 377 -2.45 1.78 19.40
N LEU A 378 -2.52 0.45 19.34
CA LEU A 378 -1.35 -0.40 19.10
C LEU A 378 -0.78 -0.20 17.69
N SER A 379 -1.64 -0.11 16.67
CA SER A 379 -1.22 0.17 15.29
C SER A 379 -0.47 1.49 15.19
N ALA A 380 -1.00 2.56 15.80
CA ALA A 380 -0.36 3.88 15.81
C ALA A 380 1.00 3.85 16.52
N HIS A 381 1.08 3.20 17.70
CA HIS A 381 2.33 3.12 18.46
C HIS A 381 3.39 2.24 17.77
N LEU A 382 3.01 1.10 17.19
CA LEU A 382 3.93 0.30 16.38
C LEU A 382 4.44 1.08 15.16
N GLN A 383 3.59 1.86 14.49
CA GLN A 383 4.03 2.74 13.39
C GLN A 383 5.02 3.81 13.85
N GLU A 384 4.85 4.38 15.05
CA GLU A 384 5.81 5.32 15.64
C GLU A 384 7.16 4.63 15.93
N LEU A 385 7.16 3.44 16.55
CA LEU A 385 8.38 2.65 16.77
C LEU A 385 9.10 2.29 15.47
N ILE A 386 8.35 1.99 14.40
CA ILE A 386 8.91 1.72 13.06
C ILE A 386 9.53 2.98 12.44
N GLN A 387 8.85 4.13 12.54
CA GLN A 387 9.32 5.42 12.03
C GLN A 387 10.57 5.92 12.76
N ASN A 388 10.72 5.60 14.06
CA ASN A 388 11.92 5.85 14.84
C ASN A 388 13.11 4.94 14.46
N GLY A 389 12.89 3.93 13.61
CA GLY A 389 13.91 3.09 12.99
C GLY A 389 14.25 1.84 13.78
N LEU A 390 14.07 0.67 13.15
CA LEU A 390 14.38 -0.64 13.73
C LEU A 390 15.82 -1.10 13.41
N GLU A 391 16.40 -1.90 14.30
CA GLU A 391 17.77 -2.42 14.22
C GLU A 391 17.83 -3.96 14.31
N GLY A 392 18.58 -4.60 13.41
CA GLY A 392 18.93 -6.03 13.52
C GLY A 392 17.75 -6.99 13.73
N ASN A 393 17.69 -7.61 14.91
CA ASN A 393 16.66 -8.57 15.32
C ASN A 393 15.29 -7.92 15.62
N GLU A 394 15.20 -6.60 15.71
CA GLU A 394 13.93 -5.92 15.97
C GLU A 394 12.93 -6.09 14.80
N TYR A 395 13.41 -6.07 13.55
CA TYR A 395 12.58 -6.38 12.37
C TYR A 395 11.93 -7.76 12.47
N VAL A 396 12.70 -8.77 12.86
CA VAL A 396 12.22 -10.16 13.07
C VAL A 396 11.16 -10.19 14.17
N SER A 397 11.43 -9.47 15.26
CA SER A 397 10.54 -9.39 16.44
C SER A 397 9.20 -8.77 16.08
N VAL A 398 9.20 -7.62 15.40
CA VAL A 398 8.00 -6.89 14.95
C VAL A 398 7.23 -7.68 13.90
N LEU A 399 7.90 -8.20 12.86
CA LEU A 399 7.24 -8.95 11.79
C LEU A 399 6.61 -10.25 12.31
N SER A 400 7.34 -11.05 13.11
CA SER A 400 6.77 -12.29 13.66
C SER A 400 5.62 -12.01 14.64
N TRP A 401 5.73 -10.98 15.49
CA TRP A 401 4.65 -10.64 16.42
C TRP A 401 3.38 -10.16 15.71
N ILE A 402 3.50 -9.35 14.65
CA ILE A 402 2.34 -8.90 13.86
C ILE A 402 1.72 -10.05 13.07
N MET A 403 2.53 -10.89 12.41
CA MET A 403 2.04 -11.93 11.51
C MET A 403 1.52 -13.17 12.24
N ASN A 404 2.13 -13.54 13.37
CA ASN A 404 1.89 -14.81 14.07
C ASN A 404 1.29 -14.63 15.47
N THR A 405 1.76 -13.68 16.26
CA THR A 405 1.33 -13.53 17.68
C THR A 405 0.02 -12.76 17.82
N TYR A 406 -0.11 -11.61 17.15
CA TYR A 406 -1.28 -10.74 17.26
C TYR A 406 -2.56 -11.42 16.73
N SER A 407 -2.51 -11.86 15.48
CA SER A 407 -3.59 -12.56 14.76
C SER A 407 -3.81 -14.00 15.25
N GLY A 408 -2.82 -14.57 15.95
CA GLY A 408 -2.79 -15.98 16.32
C GLY A 408 -3.44 -16.33 17.66
N PRO A 409 -3.27 -17.59 18.10
CA PRO A 409 -3.88 -18.12 19.33
C PRO A 409 -3.27 -17.53 20.61
N ASP A 410 -2.13 -16.86 20.53
CA ASP A 410 -1.46 -16.25 21.69
C ASP A 410 -2.06 -14.89 22.08
N LEU A 411 -2.90 -14.30 21.22
CA LEU A 411 -3.62 -13.06 21.51
C LEU A 411 -5.07 -13.07 20.97
N MET A 412 -5.33 -12.63 19.74
CA MET A 412 -6.71 -12.34 19.31
C MET A 412 -7.57 -13.60 19.16
N GLN A 413 -6.98 -14.71 18.69
CA GLN A 413 -7.65 -16.01 18.60
C GLN A 413 -7.47 -16.87 19.86
N HIS A 414 -6.98 -16.30 20.97
CA HIS A 414 -6.87 -17.02 22.25
C HIS A 414 -8.25 -17.53 22.70
N PRO A 415 -8.40 -18.76 23.25
CA PRO A 415 -9.72 -19.35 23.51
C PRO A 415 -10.67 -18.54 24.40
N GLU A 416 -10.14 -17.70 25.30
CA GLU A 416 -10.94 -16.80 26.14
C GLU A 416 -11.35 -15.49 25.43
N LEU A 417 -10.68 -15.15 24.32
CA LEU A 417 -11.00 -14.00 23.48
C LEU A 417 -11.80 -14.42 22.25
N ASN A 418 -11.28 -15.31 21.40
CA ASN A 418 -11.94 -15.77 20.17
C ASN A 418 -12.47 -14.59 19.34
N ILE A 419 -11.58 -13.68 18.97
CA ILE A 419 -11.86 -12.47 18.19
C ILE A 419 -11.35 -12.67 16.77
N ASP A 420 -12.25 -12.65 15.80
CA ASP A 420 -11.86 -12.69 14.40
C ASP A 420 -11.29 -11.35 13.94
N THR A 421 -9.98 -11.36 13.63
CA THR A 421 -9.26 -10.20 13.08
C THR A 421 -9.69 -9.85 11.65
N SER A 422 -10.36 -10.75 10.91
CA SER A 422 -10.84 -10.46 9.55
C SER A 422 -11.85 -9.31 9.51
N VAL A 423 -12.60 -9.11 10.59
CA VAL A 423 -13.62 -8.06 10.75
C VAL A 423 -13.01 -6.68 11.02
N ILE A 424 -11.79 -6.64 11.56
CA ILE A 424 -11.12 -5.41 12.03
C ILE A 424 -10.04 -4.96 11.02
N GLY A 425 -9.36 -5.92 10.40
CA GLY A 425 -8.25 -5.70 9.47
C GLY A 425 -6.88 -6.08 10.04
N PRO A 426 -5.83 -6.06 9.22
CA PRO A 426 -4.46 -6.31 9.66
C PRO A 426 -3.96 -5.16 10.56
N LEU A 427 -3.10 -5.47 11.53
CA LEU A 427 -2.64 -4.48 12.52
C LEU A 427 -1.82 -3.35 11.91
N LEU A 428 -1.02 -3.64 10.88
CA LEU A 428 -0.42 -2.67 9.99
C LEU A 428 -0.94 -2.91 8.57
N SER A 429 -0.93 -1.90 7.70
CA SER A 429 -1.31 -2.10 6.31
C SER A 429 -0.27 -2.94 5.56
N ASN A 430 -0.68 -3.62 4.49
CA ASN A 430 0.19 -4.52 3.74
C ASN A 430 1.40 -3.78 3.15
N GLU A 431 1.24 -2.50 2.80
CA GLU A 431 2.31 -1.64 2.29
C GLU A 431 3.42 -1.44 3.33
N VAL A 432 3.06 -1.20 4.60
CA VAL A 432 4.02 -1.07 5.71
C VAL A 432 4.70 -2.41 6.02
N VAL A 433 3.97 -3.52 5.90
CA VAL A 433 4.54 -4.86 6.10
C VAL A 433 5.52 -5.24 4.98
N GLU A 434 5.23 -4.90 3.72
CA GLU A 434 6.18 -5.09 2.61
C GLU A 434 7.38 -4.13 2.70
N GLU A 435 7.20 -2.89 3.16
CA GLU A 435 8.32 -1.98 3.42
C GLU A 435 9.24 -2.52 4.53
N LEU A 436 8.67 -3.04 5.64
CA LEU A 436 9.44 -3.71 6.69
C LEU A 436 10.20 -4.94 6.18
N GLN A 437 9.56 -5.81 5.38
CA GLN A 437 10.22 -6.95 4.75
C GLN A 437 11.37 -6.49 3.84
N SER A 438 11.16 -5.46 3.03
CA SER A 438 12.16 -4.89 2.13
C SER A 438 13.36 -4.29 2.88
N LEU A 439 13.12 -3.53 3.94
CA LEU A 439 14.17 -2.98 4.81
C LEU A 439 14.96 -4.08 5.53
N TYR A 440 14.29 -5.12 6.03
CA TYR A 440 14.93 -6.28 6.64
C TYR A 440 15.81 -7.06 5.64
N LEU A 441 15.29 -7.35 4.44
CA LEU A 441 16.03 -8.03 3.38
C LEU A 441 17.23 -7.20 2.90
N LYS A 442 17.10 -5.87 2.80
CA LYS A 442 18.20 -4.96 2.48
C LYS A 442 19.28 -4.91 3.58
N ASN A 443 18.89 -5.06 4.84
CA ASN A 443 19.84 -5.19 5.95
C ASN A 443 20.58 -6.55 5.90
N MET A 444 19.85 -7.63 5.61
CA MET A 444 20.43 -8.97 5.36
C MET A 444 21.41 -8.94 4.18
N GLU A 445 21.07 -8.26 3.08
CA GLU A 445 21.93 -8.11 1.89
C GLU A 445 23.29 -7.47 2.23
N ARG A 446 23.28 -6.34 2.96
CA ARG A 446 24.50 -5.69 3.44
C ARG A 446 25.31 -6.62 4.33
N ASN A 447 24.66 -7.30 5.29
CA ASN A 447 25.33 -8.19 6.22
C ASN A 447 25.98 -9.38 5.50
N TYR A 448 25.32 -9.94 4.47
CA TYR A 448 25.89 -10.96 3.59
C TYR A 448 27.13 -10.42 2.86
N MET A 449 27.04 -9.23 2.24
CA MET A 449 28.13 -8.63 1.49
C MET A 449 29.37 -8.38 2.35
N ASP A 450 29.20 -7.71 3.52
CA ASP A 450 30.28 -7.43 4.48
C ASP A 450 30.98 -8.71 4.98
N TRP A 451 30.24 -9.81 5.08
CA TRP A 451 30.71 -11.06 5.66
C TRP A 451 31.35 -11.97 4.61
N MET A 452 30.73 -12.10 3.42
CA MET A 452 31.32 -12.75 2.25
C MET A 452 32.62 -12.06 1.81
N GLN A 453 32.72 -10.72 1.91
CA GLN A 453 33.97 -10.00 1.66
C GLN A 453 35.07 -10.37 2.68
N LYS A 454 34.74 -10.49 3.97
CA LYS A 454 35.70 -10.95 5.00
C LYS A 454 36.18 -12.38 4.74
N THR A 455 35.27 -13.27 4.31
CA THR A 455 35.62 -14.63 3.86
C THR A 455 36.58 -14.60 2.68
N LEU A 456 36.34 -13.74 1.68
CA LEU A 456 37.22 -13.57 0.52
C LEU A 456 38.62 -13.06 0.89
N GLU A 457 38.72 -12.07 1.79
CA GLU A 457 40.02 -11.56 2.24
C GLU A 457 40.81 -12.62 3.03
N LYS A 458 40.13 -13.50 3.77
CA LYS A 458 40.79 -14.63 4.46
C LYS A 458 41.37 -15.65 3.48
N GLU A 459 40.61 -16.04 2.43
CA GLU A 459 41.11 -16.89 1.34
C GLU A 459 42.36 -16.28 0.69
N LYS A 460 42.29 -14.98 0.33
CA LYS A 460 43.38 -14.23 -0.30
C LYS A 460 44.62 -14.09 0.58
N GLU A 461 44.47 -14.12 1.90
CA GLU A 461 45.59 -14.18 2.85
C GLU A 461 46.23 -15.57 2.87
N ASP A 462 45.43 -16.65 2.98
CA ASP A 462 45.98 -18.01 3.04
C ASP A 462 46.69 -18.39 1.73
N TRP A 463 46.19 -17.98 0.56
CA TRP A 463 46.89 -18.16 -0.73
C TRP A 463 48.29 -17.53 -0.80
N ARG A 464 48.63 -16.62 0.12
CA ARG A 464 49.91 -15.89 0.21
C ARG A 464 50.80 -16.36 1.37
N LYS A 465 50.33 -17.31 2.18
CA LYS A 465 50.90 -17.68 3.48
C LYS A 465 52.24 -18.41 3.41
N GLY A 466 52.66 -18.84 2.21
CA GLY A 466 53.92 -19.58 2.01
C GLY A 466 53.88 -21.01 2.56
N THR A 467 52.69 -21.57 2.76
CA THR A 467 52.43 -22.95 3.21
C THR A 467 51.53 -23.65 2.20
N ALA A 468 51.56 -24.98 2.17
CA ALA A 468 50.53 -25.75 1.48
C ALA A 468 49.15 -25.53 2.15
N PRO A 469 48.03 -25.69 1.42
CA PRO A 469 46.71 -25.87 2.04
C PRO A 469 46.68 -27.17 2.85
N GLU A 470 45.88 -27.17 3.91
CA GLU A 470 45.56 -28.38 4.69
C GLU A 470 44.54 -29.22 3.90
N GLY A 471 44.73 -30.54 3.87
CA GLY A 471 43.77 -31.49 3.28
C GLY A 471 42.92 -32.15 4.37
N ASP A 472 41.77 -32.71 4.00
CA ASP A 472 40.96 -33.50 4.95
C ASP A 472 41.71 -34.77 5.37
N ASP A 473 41.85 -34.99 6.68
CA ASP A 473 42.50 -36.17 7.30
C ASP A 473 41.90 -37.52 6.84
N GLN A 474 40.65 -37.53 6.34
CA GLN A 474 39.94 -38.73 5.90
C GLN A 474 40.08 -38.99 4.40
N ASP A 475 40.00 -37.95 3.59
CA ASP A 475 39.84 -38.04 2.12
C ASP A 475 41.11 -37.65 1.35
N GLY A 476 42.01 -36.86 1.95
CA GLY A 476 43.19 -36.30 1.31
C GLY A 476 42.91 -35.18 0.29
N TYR A 477 41.67 -34.77 0.08
CA TYR A 477 41.33 -33.68 -0.84
C TYR A 477 41.60 -32.30 -0.22
N PHE A 478 42.16 -31.36 -0.99
CA PHE A 478 42.27 -29.96 -0.56
C PHE A 478 40.96 -29.22 -0.78
N HIS A 479 40.43 -28.57 0.26
CA HIS A 479 39.36 -27.58 0.18
C HIS A 479 39.46 -26.65 1.38
N THR A 480 38.81 -25.49 1.34
CA THR A 480 38.67 -24.64 2.53
C THR A 480 37.28 -24.78 3.15
N VAL A 481 37.09 -24.18 4.31
CA VAL A 481 35.79 -24.08 4.98
C VAL A 481 34.88 -23.00 4.39
N ALA A 482 35.37 -22.14 3.49
CA ALA A 482 34.62 -20.98 2.97
C ALA A 482 33.26 -21.32 2.33
N PRO A 483 33.08 -22.41 1.53
CA PRO A 483 31.77 -22.77 0.99
C PRO A 483 30.77 -23.13 2.10
N VAL A 484 31.21 -23.95 3.06
CA VAL A 484 30.40 -24.41 4.20
C VAL A 484 30.01 -23.24 5.09
N ILE A 485 30.97 -22.37 5.41
CA ILE A 485 30.80 -21.15 6.18
C ILE A 485 29.73 -20.25 5.54
N ILE A 486 29.82 -19.97 4.23
CA ILE A 486 28.84 -19.16 3.51
C ILE A 486 27.42 -19.76 3.55
N PHE A 487 27.27 -21.06 3.30
CA PHE A 487 25.95 -21.69 3.31
C PHE A 487 25.36 -21.88 4.72
N GLN A 488 26.18 -22.09 5.76
CA GLN A 488 25.72 -22.12 7.16
C GLN A 488 25.18 -20.76 7.61
N MET A 489 25.85 -19.67 7.22
CA MET A 489 25.41 -18.30 7.53
C MET A 489 24.08 -17.97 6.83
N ILE A 490 23.89 -18.44 5.60
CA ILE A 490 22.61 -18.35 4.88
C ILE A 490 21.53 -19.21 5.56
N ASP A 491 21.81 -20.46 5.89
CA ASP A 491 20.85 -21.36 6.54
C ASP A 491 20.29 -20.77 7.84
N GLN A 492 21.15 -20.22 8.69
CA GLN A 492 20.73 -19.54 9.93
C GLN A 492 19.73 -18.40 9.67
N ASN A 493 19.95 -17.59 8.62
CA ASN A 493 19.04 -16.50 8.24
C ASN A 493 17.72 -17.02 7.61
N LEU A 494 17.77 -18.14 6.88
CA LEU A 494 16.58 -18.79 6.34
C LEU A 494 15.73 -19.48 7.42
N GLN A 495 16.34 -20.08 8.46
CA GLN A 495 15.60 -20.58 9.62
C GLN A 495 14.95 -19.43 10.42
N VAL A 496 15.61 -18.26 10.54
CA VAL A 496 15.03 -17.08 11.19
C VAL A 496 13.83 -16.54 10.39
N THR A 497 13.93 -16.40 9.08
CA THR A 497 12.78 -15.94 8.26
C THR A 497 11.60 -16.91 8.27
N LYS A 498 11.87 -18.21 8.44
CA LYS A 498 10.87 -19.27 8.60
C LYS A 498 10.07 -19.18 9.90
N THR A 499 10.54 -18.45 10.92
CA THR A 499 9.73 -18.12 12.12
C THR A 499 8.84 -16.87 11.93
N ILE A 500 8.98 -16.18 10.80
CA ILE A 500 8.14 -15.04 10.42
C ILE A 500 7.07 -15.50 9.42
N SER A 501 7.47 -15.86 8.20
CA SER A 501 6.55 -16.31 7.16
C SER A 501 7.26 -17.09 6.04
N GLN A 502 6.52 -18.02 5.43
CA GLN A 502 7.02 -18.82 4.32
C GLN A 502 7.35 -17.98 3.07
N GLU A 503 6.60 -16.89 2.84
CA GLU A 503 6.86 -15.95 1.74
C GLU A 503 8.15 -15.16 1.96
N LEU A 504 8.38 -14.62 3.17
CA LEU A 504 9.62 -13.91 3.50
C LEU A 504 10.84 -14.84 3.44
N THR A 505 10.68 -16.11 3.85
CA THR A 505 11.71 -17.15 3.69
C THR A 505 12.09 -17.32 2.22
N PHE A 506 11.11 -17.32 1.33
CA PHE A 506 11.34 -17.45 -0.10
C PHE A 506 11.97 -16.19 -0.72
N LYS A 507 11.52 -14.99 -0.33
CA LYS A 507 12.17 -13.71 -0.71
C LYS A 507 13.65 -13.69 -0.26
N ALA A 508 13.95 -14.17 0.95
CA ALA A 508 15.31 -14.31 1.48
C ALA A 508 16.14 -15.38 0.75
N LEU A 509 15.53 -16.48 0.29
CA LEU A 509 16.19 -17.51 -0.52
C LEU A 509 16.68 -16.93 -1.87
N LEU A 510 15.83 -16.17 -2.58
CA LEU A 510 16.20 -15.50 -3.83
C LEU A 510 17.33 -14.48 -3.63
N LEU A 511 17.28 -13.71 -2.54
CA LEU A 511 18.34 -12.78 -2.15
C LEU A 511 19.66 -13.53 -1.91
N SER A 512 19.60 -14.64 -1.16
CA SER A 512 20.76 -15.48 -0.82
C SER A 512 21.42 -16.06 -2.08
N MET A 513 20.63 -16.56 -3.04
CA MET A 513 21.15 -17.03 -4.34
C MET A 513 21.85 -15.89 -5.11
N GLY A 514 21.27 -14.68 -5.10
CA GLY A 514 21.86 -13.50 -5.73
C GLY A 514 23.21 -13.12 -5.11
N GLN A 515 23.32 -13.10 -3.78
CA GLN A 515 24.54 -12.72 -3.08
C GLN A 515 25.65 -13.78 -3.21
N VAL A 516 25.34 -15.09 -3.17
CA VAL A 516 26.32 -16.15 -3.47
C VAL A 516 26.83 -16.05 -4.92
N THR A 517 25.95 -15.71 -5.87
CA THR A 517 26.34 -15.46 -7.27
C THR A 517 27.25 -14.23 -7.39
N GLN A 518 27.04 -13.18 -6.59
CA GLN A 518 27.89 -11.99 -6.57
C GLN A 518 29.26 -12.27 -5.92
N TYR A 519 29.31 -13.04 -4.82
CA TYR A 519 30.55 -13.54 -4.24
C TYR A 519 31.35 -14.37 -5.27
N GLY A 520 30.71 -15.23 -6.06
CA GLY A 520 31.37 -15.98 -7.12
C GLY A 520 32.14 -15.12 -8.13
N LYS A 521 31.65 -13.92 -8.45
CA LYS A 521 32.37 -12.95 -9.31
C LYS A 521 33.57 -12.33 -8.59
N MET A 522 33.41 -11.93 -7.33
CA MET A 522 34.51 -11.39 -6.52
C MET A 522 35.61 -12.43 -6.27
N TYR A 523 35.22 -13.70 -6.09
CA TYR A 523 36.13 -14.85 -6.00
C TYR A 523 36.88 -15.03 -7.32
N ARG A 524 36.18 -15.05 -8.47
CA ARG A 524 36.79 -15.09 -9.81
C ARG A 524 37.81 -13.97 -10.02
N GLU A 525 37.46 -12.73 -9.71
CA GLU A 525 38.37 -11.59 -9.82
C GLU A 525 39.63 -11.79 -8.96
N ALA A 526 39.49 -12.26 -7.73
CA ALA A 526 40.60 -12.57 -6.85
C ALA A 526 41.49 -13.73 -7.38
N ILE A 527 40.89 -14.78 -7.95
CA ILE A 527 41.60 -15.95 -8.52
C ILE A 527 42.36 -15.56 -9.79
N VAL A 528 41.76 -14.78 -10.70
CA VAL A 528 42.47 -14.25 -11.89
C VAL A 528 43.64 -13.36 -11.48
N GLN A 529 43.46 -12.52 -10.45
CA GLN A 529 44.52 -11.71 -9.88
C GLN A 529 45.58 -12.52 -9.10
N PHE A 530 45.26 -13.74 -8.65
CA PHE A 530 46.22 -14.69 -8.07
C PHE A 530 47.06 -15.36 -9.16
N LYS A 531 46.41 -15.86 -10.22
CA LYS A 531 47.05 -16.38 -11.43
C LYS A 531 48.07 -15.39 -12.02
N ILE A 532 47.65 -14.16 -12.30
CA ILE A 532 48.50 -13.16 -12.97
C ILE A 532 49.85 -13.01 -12.24
N ARG A 533 49.86 -12.87 -10.92
CA ARG A 533 51.10 -12.71 -10.14
C ARG A 533 52.02 -13.93 -10.18
N HIS A 534 51.47 -15.15 -10.18
CA HIS A 534 52.28 -16.36 -10.33
C HIS A 534 52.93 -16.44 -11.73
N PHE A 535 52.21 -16.06 -12.80
CA PHE A 535 52.78 -16.06 -14.15
C PHE A 535 53.68 -14.85 -14.45
N GLU A 536 53.58 -13.76 -13.66
CA GLU A 536 54.58 -12.67 -13.62
C GLU A 536 55.89 -13.13 -12.95
N ASP A 537 55.79 -13.84 -11.81
CA ASP A 537 56.94 -14.38 -11.08
C ASP A 537 56.52 -15.61 -10.24
N ARG A 538 56.85 -16.81 -10.73
CA ARG A 538 56.51 -18.08 -10.06
C ARG A 538 57.08 -18.19 -8.64
N SER A 539 58.18 -17.49 -8.34
CA SER A 539 58.81 -17.58 -7.01
C SER A 539 58.00 -16.93 -5.89
N GLN A 540 57.05 -16.03 -6.23
CA GLN A 540 56.20 -15.34 -5.25
C GLN A 540 55.04 -16.21 -4.75
N VAL A 541 54.72 -17.31 -5.44
CA VAL A 541 53.57 -18.18 -5.13
C VAL A 541 53.98 -19.66 -5.19
N PRO A 542 54.72 -20.17 -4.18
CA PRO A 542 55.32 -21.51 -4.23
C PRO A 542 54.32 -22.68 -4.15
N TYR A 543 53.06 -22.42 -3.75
CA TYR A 543 51.99 -23.44 -3.65
C TYR A 543 50.81 -23.13 -4.61
N PHE A 544 51.08 -22.47 -5.74
CA PHE A 544 50.05 -22.05 -6.69
C PHE A 544 49.13 -23.20 -7.12
N THR A 545 49.72 -24.29 -7.62
CA THR A 545 49.01 -25.51 -8.06
C THR A 545 48.09 -26.06 -6.96
N HIS A 546 48.58 -26.16 -5.73
CA HIS A 546 47.81 -26.67 -4.59
C HIS A 546 46.62 -25.76 -4.24
N TYR A 547 46.80 -24.43 -4.26
CA TYR A 547 45.70 -23.50 -4.02
C TYR A 547 44.69 -23.46 -5.17
N ILE A 548 45.11 -23.63 -6.43
CA ILE A 548 44.17 -23.76 -7.55
C ILE A 548 43.37 -25.08 -7.45
N ILE A 549 43.99 -26.20 -7.05
CA ILE A 549 43.26 -27.46 -6.72
C ILE A 549 42.20 -27.21 -5.64
N THR A 550 42.58 -26.49 -4.58
CA THR A 550 41.68 -26.08 -3.49
C THR A 550 40.49 -25.25 -4.01
N ILE A 551 40.74 -24.29 -4.89
CA ILE A 551 39.74 -23.43 -5.54
C ILE A 551 38.78 -24.26 -6.43
N VAL A 552 39.30 -25.19 -7.23
CA VAL A 552 38.52 -26.08 -8.11
C VAL A 552 37.59 -26.99 -7.28
N ASN A 553 38.09 -27.52 -6.16
CA ASN A 553 37.28 -28.29 -5.20
C ASN A 553 36.25 -27.42 -4.45
N ASN A 554 36.62 -26.21 -4.03
CA ASN A 554 35.70 -25.25 -3.42
C ASN A 554 34.54 -24.92 -4.37
N CYS A 555 34.81 -24.64 -5.65
CA CYS A 555 33.79 -24.34 -6.65
C CYS A 555 32.81 -25.51 -6.87
N LEU A 556 33.32 -26.75 -6.85
CA LEU A 556 32.46 -27.95 -6.82
C LEU A 556 31.57 -27.98 -5.56
N HIS A 557 32.14 -27.67 -4.39
CA HIS A 557 31.41 -27.66 -3.12
C HIS A 557 30.32 -26.58 -3.06
N PHE A 558 30.55 -25.38 -3.64
CA PHE A 558 29.51 -24.35 -3.81
C PHE A 558 28.32 -24.85 -4.65
N VAL A 559 28.57 -25.61 -5.72
CA VAL A 559 27.54 -26.21 -6.58
C VAL A 559 26.72 -27.27 -5.82
N GLU A 560 27.37 -28.09 -5.00
CA GLU A 560 26.72 -29.12 -4.18
C GLU A 560 25.85 -28.50 -3.07
N LEU A 561 26.39 -27.54 -2.32
CA LEU A 561 25.66 -26.87 -1.23
C LEU A 561 24.47 -26.04 -1.76
N ALA A 562 24.59 -25.42 -2.94
CA ALA A 562 23.46 -24.76 -3.60
C ALA A 562 22.32 -25.73 -3.95
N GLN A 563 22.64 -26.97 -4.34
CA GLN A 563 21.64 -28.01 -4.59
C GLN A 563 21.00 -28.53 -3.30
N GLN A 564 21.75 -28.63 -2.20
CA GLN A 564 21.22 -28.97 -0.87
C GLN A 564 20.28 -27.86 -0.35
N MET A 565 20.69 -26.59 -0.43
CA MET A 565 19.87 -25.43 -0.09
C MET A 565 18.55 -25.42 -0.89
N LYS A 566 18.59 -25.79 -2.18
CA LYS A 566 17.39 -25.97 -3.01
C LYS A 566 16.44 -27.00 -2.41
N GLN A 567 16.94 -28.16 -2.01
CA GLN A 567 16.13 -29.26 -1.47
C GLN A 567 15.46 -28.90 -0.13
N LEU A 568 16.07 -28.02 0.66
CA LEU A 568 15.57 -27.62 1.98
C LEU A 568 14.53 -26.48 1.95
N TYR A 569 14.67 -25.53 1.01
CA TYR A 569 13.92 -24.26 1.05
C TYR A 569 13.06 -23.95 -0.18
N TRP A 570 13.16 -24.73 -1.27
CA TRP A 570 12.35 -24.46 -2.47
C TRP A 570 10.90 -24.90 -2.31
N ILE A 571 9.98 -24.06 -2.78
CA ILE A 571 8.52 -24.30 -2.73
C ILE A 571 8.01 -24.36 -4.18
N PRO A 572 7.68 -25.55 -4.72
CA PRO A 572 7.15 -25.66 -6.07
C PRO A 572 5.85 -24.86 -6.25
N GLY A 573 5.71 -24.18 -7.38
CA GLY A 573 4.59 -23.31 -7.73
C GLY A 573 4.76 -21.84 -7.31
N LEU A 574 5.76 -21.51 -6.48
CA LEU A 574 6.01 -20.14 -6.02
C LEU A 574 7.18 -19.52 -6.80
N HIS A 575 6.89 -18.56 -7.71
CA HIS A 575 7.89 -17.83 -8.51
C HIS A 575 8.95 -18.71 -9.22
N ASP A 576 8.62 -19.96 -9.58
CA ASP A 576 9.58 -20.97 -10.07
C ASP A 576 10.50 -20.46 -11.19
N ASN A 577 10.01 -19.62 -12.11
CA ASN A 577 10.80 -19.06 -13.21
C ASN A 577 11.94 -18.14 -12.73
N GLU A 578 11.69 -17.29 -11.72
CA GLU A 578 12.75 -16.44 -11.16
C GLU A 578 13.71 -17.29 -10.32
N ALA A 579 13.18 -18.16 -9.46
CA ALA A 579 13.99 -19.07 -8.67
C ALA A 579 14.90 -19.96 -9.53
N ALA A 580 14.38 -20.46 -10.66
CA ALA A 580 15.15 -21.23 -11.65
C ALA A 580 16.28 -20.40 -12.23
N SER A 581 16.00 -19.18 -12.69
CA SER A 581 17.01 -18.27 -13.23
C SER A 581 18.09 -17.90 -12.21
N LYS A 582 17.73 -17.61 -10.95
CA LYS A 582 18.69 -17.30 -9.87
C LYS A 582 19.57 -18.50 -9.52
N LEU A 583 18.98 -19.70 -9.40
CA LEU A 583 19.72 -20.93 -9.13
C LEU A 583 20.62 -21.32 -10.30
N GLU A 584 20.14 -21.23 -11.54
CA GLU A 584 20.92 -21.52 -12.75
C GLU A 584 22.10 -20.56 -12.86
N ALA A 585 21.90 -19.26 -12.62
CA ALA A 585 22.99 -18.28 -12.57
C ALA A 585 24.05 -18.62 -11.51
N LEU A 586 23.64 -19.04 -10.30
CA LEU A 586 24.55 -19.47 -9.23
C LEU A 586 25.35 -20.70 -9.66
N LEU A 587 24.66 -21.78 -10.04
CA LEU A 587 25.27 -23.05 -10.42
C LEU A 587 26.22 -22.86 -11.61
N SER A 588 25.79 -22.11 -12.63
CA SER A 588 26.59 -21.79 -13.81
C SER A 588 27.82 -20.95 -13.47
N THR A 589 27.72 -19.96 -12.56
CA THR A 589 28.85 -19.14 -12.12
C THR A 589 29.96 -20.00 -11.50
N PHE A 590 29.63 -20.93 -10.60
CA PHE A 590 30.64 -21.79 -9.98
C PHE A 590 31.10 -22.96 -10.85
N GLN A 591 30.27 -23.43 -11.80
CA GLN A 591 30.70 -24.39 -12.82
C GLN A 591 31.72 -23.75 -13.79
N GLN A 592 31.43 -22.57 -14.32
CA GLN A 592 32.36 -21.83 -15.19
C GLN A 592 33.66 -21.48 -14.45
N LEU A 593 33.58 -21.04 -13.19
CA LEU A 593 34.77 -20.72 -12.40
C LEU A 593 35.61 -21.95 -12.03
N ARG A 594 34.97 -23.11 -11.76
CA ARG A 594 35.67 -24.39 -11.62
C ARG A 594 36.44 -24.72 -12.89
N ASP A 595 35.80 -24.59 -14.05
CA ASP A 595 36.35 -24.99 -15.35
C ASP A 595 37.51 -24.07 -15.77
N GLU A 596 37.36 -22.76 -15.55
CA GLU A 596 38.41 -21.76 -15.74
C GLU A 596 39.60 -22.00 -14.78
N ALA A 597 39.36 -22.25 -13.49
CA ALA A 597 40.43 -22.55 -12.54
C ALA A 597 41.13 -23.90 -12.86
N ALA A 598 40.39 -24.89 -13.33
CA ALA A 598 40.94 -26.17 -13.80
C ALA A 598 41.83 -25.99 -15.06
N GLN A 599 41.48 -25.07 -15.96
CA GLN A 599 42.34 -24.69 -17.08
C GLN A 599 43.63 -24.02 -16.62
N PHE A 600 43.64 -23.28 -15.50
CA PHE A 600 44.85 -22.63 -14.99
C PHE A 600 45.92 -23.63 -14.51
N LEU A 601 45.51 -24.81 -14.01
CA LEU A 601 46.43 -25.94 -13.74
C LEU A 601 47.10 -26.42 -15.03
N LEU A 602 46.32 -26.60 -16.09
CA LEU A 602 46.84 -27.05 -17.38
C LEU A 602 47.70 -25.98 -18.08
N GLU A 603 47.42 -24.70 -17.88
CA GLU A 603 48.28 -23.61 -18.36
C GLU A 603 49.67 -23.62 -17.70
N GLU A 604 49.76 -23.94 -16.40
CA GLU A 604 51.05 -24.08 -15.70
C GLU A 604 51.86 -25.24 -16.30
N ALA A 605 51.26 -26.45 -16.34
CA ALA A 605 51.92 -27.66 -16.82
C ALA A 605 52.29 -27.61 -18.32
N PHE A 606 51.43 -27.04 -19.18
CA PHE A 606 51.70 -26.98 -20.63
C PHE A 606 52.64 -25.84 -21.03
N LEU A 607 52.87 -24.84 -20.17
CA LEU A 607 53.90 -23.82 -20.42
C LEU A 607 55.31 -24.44 -20.36
N ASP A 608 55.54 -25.33 -19.40
CA ASP A 608 56.83 -26.02 -19.23
C ASP A 608 57.08 -27.04 -20.36
N LEU A 609 56.01 -27.57 -20.95
CA LEU A 609 56.05 -28.53 -22.05
C LEU A 609 56.08 -27.89 -23.46
N GLU A 610 55.90 -26.58 -23.58
CA GLU A 610 55.71 -25.92 -24.88
C GLU A 610 56.92 -26.13 -25.82
N LEU A 611 58.16 -26.18 -25.29
CA LEU A 611 59.35 -26.50 -26.10
C LEU A 611 59.31 -27.91 -26.69
N HIS A 612 58.82 -28.90 -25.93
CA HIS A 612 58.70 -30.29 -26.41
C HIS A 612 57.58 -30.44 -27.44
N PHE A 613 56.44 -29.75 -27.24
CA PHE A 613 55.40 -29.63 -28.27
C PHE A 613 55.89 -28.87 -29.52
N GLN A 614 56.83 -27.94 -29.38
CA GLN A 614 57.45 -27.25 -30.51
C GLN A 614 58.48 -28.09 -31.27
N ASP A 615 59.13 -29.08 -30.65
CA ASP A 615 60.04 -29.99 -31.36
C ASP A 615 59.32 -31.13 -32.12
N LEU A 616 58.04 -31.41 -31.82
CA LEU A 616 57.22 -32.39 -32.56
C LEU A 616 57.14 -32.11 -34.07
N VAL A 617 57.18 -33.19 -34.87
CA VAL A 617 57.13 -33.19 -36.34
C VAL A 617 58.20 -32.27 -36.97
N THR A 618 59.42 -32.36 -36.42
CA THR A 618 60.64 -31.73 -36.94
C THR A 618 61.75 -32.76 -37.18
N SER A 619 62.85 -32.33 -37.82
CA SER A 619 64.04 -33.16 -38.02
C SER A 619 64.69 -33.62 -36.71
N LYS A 620 64.54 -32.87 -35.60
CA LYS A 620 64.99 -33.31 -34.27
C LYS A 620 64.15 -34.46 -33.75
N TRP A 621 62.82 -34.32 -33.87
CA TRP A 621 61.85 -35.32 -33.41
C TRP A 621 62.02 -36.63 -34.16
N LEU A 622 62.26 -36.62 -35.47
CA LEU A 622 62.55 -37.85 -36.24
C LEU A 622 63.62 -38.73 -35.56
N ALA A 623 64.74 -38.11 -35.16
CA ALA A 623 65.89 -38.81 -34.58
C ALA A 623 65.76 -39.14 -33.07
N SER A 624 64.63 -38.85 -32.41
CA SER A 624 64.52 -38.91 -30.95
C SER A 624 63.10 -39.18 -30.42
N SER A 625 62.96 -39.98 -29.36
CA SER A 625 61.70 -40.13 -28.62
C SER A 625 61.52 -39.08 -27.51
N ILE A 626 62.60 -38.38 -27.13
CA ILE A 626 62.66 -37.47 -25.97
C ILE A 626 61.46 -36.50 -25.88
N PRO A 627 60.97 -35.84 -26.96
CA PRO A 627 59.84 -34.92 -26.83
C PRO A 627 58.58 -35.55 -26.24
N VAL A 628 58.22 -36.78 -26.65
CA VAL A 628 57.02 -37.47 -26.14
C VAL A 628 57.29 -38.16 -24.82
N ASP A 629 58.50 -38.68 -24.61
CA ASP A 629 58.90 -39.26 -23.32
C ASP A 629 58.83 -38.20 -22.20
N THR A 630 59.38 -37.00 -22.43
CA THR A 630 59.33 -35.89 -21.47
C THR A 630 57.91 -35.35 -21.30
N ILE A 631 57.09 -35.23 -22.37
CA ILE A 631 55.66 -34.87 -22.23
C ILE A 631 54.92 -35.84 -21.30
N CYS A 632 55.19 -37.15 -21.40
CA CYS A 632 54.54 -38.13 -20.52
C CYS A 632 55.04 -38.00 -19.07
N VAL A 633 56.35 -37.88 -18.84
CA VAL A 633 56.94 -37.82 -17.49
C VAL A 633 56.54 -36.54 -16.74
N THR A 634 56.66 -35.36 -17.37
CA THR A 634 56.30 -34.11 -16.70
C THR A 634 54.80 -33.99 -16.44
N LEU A 635 53.93 -34.49 -17.35
CA LEU A 635 52.49 -34.60 -17.03
C LEU A 635 52.24 -35.61 -15.90
N GLU A 636 53.02 -36.70 -15.81
CA GLU A 636 52.93 -37.63 -14.69
C GLU A 636 53.28 -36.96 -13.35
N ASP A 637 54.34 -36.16 -13.30
CA ASP A 637 54.73 -35.40 -12.10
C ASP A 637 53.60 -34.45 -11.66
N TYR A 638 53.09 -33.60 -12.56
CA TYR A 638 51.94 -32.71 -12.27
C TYR A 638 50.69 -33.50 -11.84
N PHE A 639 50.40 -34.66 -12.45
CA PHE A 639 49.23 -35.46 -12.09
C PHE A 639 49.35 -36.18 -10.73
N HIS A 640 50.56 -36.33 -10.17
CA HIS A 640 50.71 -36.76 -8.78
C HIS A 640 50.23 -35.67 -7.81
N ASP A 641 50.58 -34.40 -8.02
CA ASP A 641 50.06 -33.29 -7.22
C ASP A 641 48.53 -33.14 -7.38
N TYR A 642 48.00 -33.45 -8.56
CA TYR A 642 46.56 -33.34 -8.83
C TYR A 642 45.71 -34.39 -8.10
N VAL A 643 46.31 -35.38 -7.41
CA VAL A 643 45.59 -36.40 -6.61
C VAL A 643 44.66 -35.76 -5.56
N HIS A 644 44.98 -34.56 -5.11
CA HIS A 644 44.20 -33.78 -4.14
C HIS A 644 42.92 -33.14 -4.73
N LEU A 645 42.65 -33.28 -6.03
CA LEU A 645 41.36 -32.97 -6.65
C LEU A 645 40.31 -34.04 -6.28
N ARG A 646 39.10 -33.60 -5.90
CA ARG A 646 37.94 -34.50 -5.81
C ARG A 646 37.75 -35.24 -7.14
N LEU A 647 37.39 -36.52 -7.11
CA LEU A 647 37.37 -37.41 -8.28
C LEU A 647 36.69 -36.80 -9.53
N ARG A 648 35.54 -36.15 -9.40
CA ARG A 648 34.82 -35.51 -10.53
C ARG A 648 35.59 -34.35 -11.18
N ASN A 649 36.46 -33.68 -10.42
CA ASN A 649 37.34 -32.63 -10.91
C ASN A 649 38.62 -33.22 -11.52
N PHE A 650 39.17 -34.28 -10.93
CA PHE A 650 40.31 -35.01 -11.49
C PHE A 650 39.97 -35.60 -12.88
N ASP A 651 38.86 -36.34 -12.99
CA ASP A 651 38.39 -36.92 -14.26
C ASP A 651 38.17 -35.84 -15.33
N TYR A 652 37.72 -34.64 -14.95
CA TYR A 652 37.57 -33.48 -15.83
C TYR A 652 38.93 -32.91 -16.29
N VAL A 653 39.85 -32.63 -15.37
CA VAL A 653 41.19 -32.11 -15.67
C VAL A 653 41.98 -33.07 -16.57
N ILE A 654 41.89 -34.38 -16.32
CA ILE A 654 42.53 -35.40 -17.16
C ILE A 654 41.88 -35.51 -18.54
N SER A 655 40.57 -35.28 -18.67
CA SER A 655 39.88 -35.23 -19.97
C SER A 655 40.36 -34.02 -20.80
N GLU A 656 40.45 -32.84 -20.18
CA GLU A 656 40.93 -31.63 -20.86
C GLU A 656 42.43 -31.69 -21.18
N ALA A 657 43.24 -32.34 -20.33
CA ALA A 657 44.64 -32.63 -20.64
C ALA A 657 44.78 -33.55 -21.86
N GLN A 658 43.98 -34.62 -21.98
CA GLN A 658 43.96 -35.48 -23.17
C GLN A 658 43.64 -34.68 -24.44
N ASN A 659 42.59 -33.85 -24.38
CA ASN A 659 42.19 -32.97 -25.47
C ASN A 659 43.32 -32.02 -25.88
N LEU A 660 44.00 -31.41 -24.90
CA LEU A 660 45.07 -30.43 -25.14
C LEU A 660 46.35 -31.06 -25.68
N VAL A 661 46.78 -32.25 -25.19
CA VAL A 661 47.90 -33.00 -25.79
C VAL A 661 47.59 -33.35 -27.24
N GLY A 662 46.39 -33.91 -27.51
CA GLY A 662 45.95 -34.25 -28.85
C GLY A 662 45.94 -33.04 -29.79
N LYS A 663 45.36 -31.92 -29.34
CA LYS A 663 45.34 -30.66 -30.08
C LYS A 663 46.74 -30.14 -30.40
N LYS A 664 47.68 -30.17 -29.45
CA LYS A 664 49.08 -29.76 -29.67
C LYS A 664 49.80 -30.70 -30.67
N TYR A 665 49.56 -32.01 -30.61
CA TYR A 665 50.18 -32.97 -31.52
C TYR A 665 49.63 -32.83 -32.96
N VAL A 666 48.32 -32.74 -33.14
CA VAL A 666 47.71 -32.48 -34.46
C VAL A 666 48.14 -31.10 -34.99
N SER A 667 48.23 -30.07 -34.13
CA SER A 667 48.83 -28.78 -34.50
C SER A 667 50.25 -28.92 -35.05
N ALA A 668 51.09 -29.75 -34.42
CA ALA A 668 52.47 -29.96 -34.86
C ALA A 668 52.55 -30.60 -36.25
N MET A 669 51.67 -31.57 -36.54
CA MET A 669 51.52 -32.15 -37.88
C MET A 669 51.11 -31.07 -38.90
N LEU A 670 50.02 -30.35 -38.65
CA LEU A 670 49.48 -29.38 -39.61
C LEU A 670 50.31 -28.10 -39.77
N ARG A 671 51.35 -27.88 -38.95
CA ARG A 671 52.27 -26.72 -39.06
C ARG A 671 53.35 -26.85 -40.15
N LYS A 672 53.41 -27.97 -40.87
CA LYS A 672 54.29 -28.23 -42.05
C LYS A 672 55.74 -27.73 -41.88
N ARG A 673 56.43 -28.22 -40.86
CA ARG A 673 57.83 -27.86 -40.53
C ARG A 673 58.89 -28.72 -41.24
N ILE A 674 58.48 -29.82 -41.87
CA ILE A 674 59.31 -30.79 -42.58
C ILE A 674 58.50 -31.35 -43.77
N SER A 675 59.16 -32.08 -44.68
CA SER A 675 58.50 -32.83 -45.76
C SER A 675 59.22 -34.15 -46.01
N PHE A 676 58.49 -35.26 -45.99
CA PHE A 676 58.99 -36.64 -46.02
C PHE A 676 59.02 -37.19 -47.46
N LYS A 677 60.02 -36.83 -48.26
CA LYS A 677 59.97 -36.93 -49.73
C LYS A 677 59.93 -38.38 -50.22
N THR A 678 60.67 -39.28 -49.58
CA THR A 678 60.62 -40.72 -49.91
C THR A 678 59.47 -41.43 -49.19
N TYR A 679 59.03 -42.56 -49.74
CA TYR A 679 58.02 -43.40 -49.09
C TYR A 679 58.55 -43.96 -47.76
N GLU A 680 59.83 -44.32 -47.71
CA GLU A 680 60.53 -44.76 -46.50
C GLU A 680 60.47 -43.70 -45.39
N GLU A 681 60.77 -42.42 -45.70
CA GLU A 681 60.61 -41.30 -44.75
C GLU A 681 59.17 -41.17 -44.25
N ARG A 682 58.16 -41.27 -45.14
CA ARG A 682 56.73 -41.20 -44.76
C ARG A 682 56.33 -42.34 -43.85
N LYS A 683 56.77 -43.55 -44.18
CA LYS A 683 56.47 -44.80 -43.48
C LYS A 683 57.10 -44.82 -42.09
N GLU A 684 58.35 -44.40 -41.97
CA GLU A 684 59.03 -44.26 -40.68
C GLU A 684 58.35 -43.19 -39.80
N ALA A 685 58.08 -42.00 -40.37
CA ALA A 685 57.38 -40.93 -39.65
C ALA A 685 55.98 -41.36 -39.19
N ALA A 686 55.19 -42.02 -40.04
CA ALA A 686 53.86 -42.50 -39.69
C ALA A 686 53.89 -43.60 -38.61
N LEU A 687 54.81 -44.59 -38.72
CA LEU A 687 54.98 -45.63 -37.69
C LEU A 687 55.40 -45.04 -36.34
N LYS A 688 56.23 -43.99 -36.35
CA LYS A 688 56.62 -43.24 -35.16
C LYS A 688 55.45 -42.46 -34.53
N ILE A 689 54.64 -41.79 -35.35
CA ILE A 689 53.41 -41.11 -34.90
C ILE A 689 52.42 -42.11 -34.28
N LEU A 690 52.20 -43.27 -34.91
CA LEU A 690 51.34 -44.33 -34.39
C LEU A 690 51.85 -44.89 -33.05
N LYS A 691 53.17 -45.08 -32.91
CA LYS A 691 53.80 -45.51 -31.64
C LYS A 691 53.60 -44.46 -30.54
N GLU A 692 53.85 -43.19 -30.83
CA GLU A 692 53.72 -42.09 -29.87
C GLU A 692 52.26 -41.85 -29.45
N SER A 693 51.33 -41.93 -30.41
CA SER A 693 49.89 -41.93 -30.17
C SER A 693 49.47 -43.04 -29.19
N ALA A 694 49.94 -44.27 -29.41
CA ALA A 694 49.70 -45.40 -28.51
C ALA A 694 50.35 -45.21 -27.13
N GLN A 695 51.55 -44.64 -27.05
CA GLN A 695 52.26 -44.33 -25.80
C GLN A 695 51.49 -43.30 -24.95
N ILE A 696 51.08 -42.18 -25.54
CA ILE A 696 50.30 -41.13 -24.85
C ILE A 696 48.94 -41.69 -24.41
N LYS A 697 48.26 -42.48 -25.26
CA LYS A 697 47.00 -43.14 -24.93
C LYS A 697 47.14 -44.13 -23.76
N ALA A 698 48.24 -44.88 -23.70
CA ALA A 698 48.52 -45.81 -22.61
C ALA A 698 48.83 -45.07 -21.30
N PHE A 699 49.58 -43.97 -21.36
CA PHE A 699 49.83 -43.08 -20.22
C PHE A 699 48.52 -42.58 -19.59
N PHE A 700 47.65 -41.93 -20.36
CA PHE A 700 46.38 -41.42 -19.82
C PHE A 700 45.45 -42.54 -19.32
N THR A 701 45.43 -43.71 -19.99
CA THR A 701 44.66 -44.89 -19.55
C THR A 701 45.18 -45.43 -18.20
N ARG A 702 46.48 -45.26 -17.90
CA ARG A 702 47.09 -45.64 -16.61
C ARG A 702 46.76 -44.64 -15.50
N ILE A 703 46.81 -43.33 -15.78
CA ILE A 703 46.54 -42.28 -14.80
C ILE A 703 45.06 -42.24 -14.39
N ALA A 704 44.13 -42.29 -15.36
CA ALA A 704 42.70 -42.23 -15.07
C ALA A 704 41.90 -43.34 -15.79
N PRO A 705 41.95 -44.61 -15.30
CA PRO A 705 41.32 -45.75 -15.97
C PRO A 705 39.78 -45.68 -16.10
N LYS A 706 39.13 -44.73 -15.39
CA LYS A 706 37.68 -44.53 -15.37
C LYS A 706 37.21 -43.41 -16.30
N VAL A 707 38.10 -42.52 -16.76
CA VAL A 707 37.75 -41.48 -17.73
C VAL A 707 37.25 -42.14 -19.01
N ALA A 708 36.06 -41.74 -19.45
CA ALA A 708 35.36 -42.44 -20.52
C ALA A 708 36.14 -42.33 -21.84
N LYS A 709 36.22 -43.44 -22.58
CA LYS A 709 36.92 -43.55 -23.88
C LYS A 709 36.13 -42.89 -25.03
N PHE A 710 35.57 -41.70 -24.80
CA PHE A 710 34.87 -40.94 -25.83
C PHE A 710 35.86 -40.42 -26.87
N ASP A 711 35.52 -40.66 -28.14
CA ASP A 711 36.25 -40.34 -29.38
C ASP A 711 37.68 -39.81 -29.19
N SER A 712 38.55 -40.71 -28.72
CA SER A 712 39.83 -40.34 -28.12
C SER A 712 40.68 -39.54 -29.10
N PRO A 713 41.28 -38.40 -28.69
CA PRO A 713 41.97 -37.48 -29.60
C PRO A 713 43.13 -38.14 -30.37
N PHE A 714 43.67 -39.22 -29.81
CA PHE A 714 44.73 -40.04 -30.40
C PHE A 714 44.25 -40.84 -31.64
N GLU A 715 42.94 -41.07 -31.81
CA GLU A 715 42.37 -41.69 -33.03
C GLU A 715 42.31 -40.73 -34.22
N ILE A 716 42.40 -39.41 -34.00
CA ILE A 716 42.61 -38.43 -35.08
C ILE A 716 44.08 -38.50 -35.52
N ILE A 717 45.01 -38.54 -34.57
CA ILE A 717 46.46 -38.71 -34.84
C ILE A 717 46.71 -40.00 -35.64
N ASN A 718 46.07 -41.11 -35.26
CA ASN A 718 46.15 -42.39 -35.99
C ASN A 718 45.66 -42.26 -37.45
N ALA A 719 44.50 -41.63 -37.67
CA ALA A 719 43.96 -41.45 -39.01
C ALA A 719 44.86 -40.56 -39.89
N LEU A 720 45.40 -39.47 -39.34
CA LEU A 720 46.35 -38.60 -40.03
C LEU A 720 47.68 -39.31 -40.37
N ALA A 721 48.12 -40.24 -39.53
CA ALA A 721 49.32 -41.04 -39.78
C ALA A 721 49.13 -42.04 -40.93
N GLU A 722 47.94 -42.62 -41.09
CA GLU A 722 47.65 -43.51 -42.23
C GLU A 722 47.62 -42.75 -43.57
N VAL A 723 47.05 -41.53 -43.62
CA VAL A 723 47.13 -40.65 -44.81
C VAL A 723 48.58 -40.30 -45.18
N LEU A 724 49.45 -40.10 -44.18
CA LEU A 724 50.89 -39.92 -44.40
C LEU A 724 51.55 -41.20 -44.95
N LYS A 725 51.12 -42.37 -44.46
CA LYS A 725 51.68 -43.70 -44.76
C LYS A 725 51.28 -44.26 -46.13
N CYS A 726 50.21 -43.78 -46.76
CA CYS A 726 49.75 -44.29 -48.06
C CYS A 726 50.86 -44.27 -49.13
N GLU A 727 51.14 -45.43 -49.73
CA GLU A 727 52.23 -45.63 -50.70
C GLU A 727 51.86 -45.07 -52.08
N ASP A 728 50.64 -45.35 -52.52
CA ASP A 728 50.08 -44.93 -53.81
C ASP A 728 49.45 -43.52 -53.72
N ALA A 729 49.71 -42.68 -54.72
CA ALA A 729 49.16 -41.34 -54.83
C ALA A 729 47.71 -41.32 -55.36
N GLU A 730 47.27 -42.34 -56.10
CA GLU A 730 45.89 -42.44 -56.58
C GLU A 730 44.94 -42.80 -55.42
N MET A 731 45.35 -43.77 -54.58
CA MET A 731 44.62 -44.20 -53.37
C MET A 731 44.54 -43.13 -52.28
N LEU A 732 45.45 -42.16 -52.27
CA LEU A 732 45.44 -41.05 -51.29
C LEU A 732 44.11 -40.27 -51.29
N SER A 733 43.44 -40.20 -52.45
CA SER A 733 42.10 -39.60 -52.57
C SER A 733 41.05 -40.32 -51.70
N LEU A 734 41.09 -41.64 -51.62
CA LEU A 734 40.18 -42.48 -50.84
C LEU A 734 40.44 -42.37 -49.34
N ASP A 735 41.69 -42.26 -48.91
CA ASP A 735 42.04 -42.02 -47.49
C ASP A 735 41.61 -40.63 -47.01
N LEU A 736 41.67 -39.61 -47.88
CA LEU A 736 41.13 -38.28 -47.59
C LEU A 736 39.59 -38.30 -47.50
N HIS A 737 38.91 -39.07 -48.35
CA HIS A 737 37.47 -39.33 -48.20
C HIS A 737 37.14 -40.01 -46.86
N ASN A 738 37.86 -41.08 -46.49
CA ASN A 738 37.70 -41.75 -45.19
C ASN A 738 37.91 -40.80 -44.00
N LEU A 739 38.87 -39.88 -44.10
CA LEU A 739 39.17 -38.90 -43.06
C LEU A 739 38.02 -37.88 -42.89
N ILE A 740 37.45 -37.36 -43.98
CA ILE A 740 36.28 -36.45 -43.92
C ILE A 740 35.02 -37.21 -43.47
N ASP A 741 34.86 -38.47 -43.90
CA ASP A 741 33.75 -39.32 -43.48
C ASP A 741 33.74 -39.55 -41.96
N LYS A 742 34.92 -39.70 -41.36
CA LYS A 742 35.07 -39.84 -39.91
C LYS A 742 35.02 -38.49 -39.16
N TYR A 743 35.58 -37.42 -39.75
CA TYR A 743 35.67 -36.10 -39.11
C TYR A 743 35.21 -34.97 -40.06
N PRO A 744 33.90 -34.72 -40.19
CA PRO A 744 33.35 -33.77 -41.16
C PRO A 744 33.67 -32.28 -40.90
N ASP A 745 34.34 -31.96 -39.78
CA ASP A 745 34.81 -30.60 -39.45
C ASP A 745 36.27 -30.35 -39.86
N VAL A 746 36.92 -31.27 -40.56
CA VAL A 746 38.24 -31.06 -41.17
C VAL A 746 38.15 -30.05 -42.33
N THR A 747 39.06 -29.06 -42.37
CA THR A 747 39.02 -27.98 -43.36
C THR A 747 39.88 -28.28 -44.59
N GLN A 748 39.62 -27.59 -45.70
CA GLN A 748 40.48 -27.65 -46.90
C GLN A 748 41.95 -27.29 -46.58
N ASP A 749 42.21 -26.37 -45.64
CA ASP A 749 43.59 -26.07 -45.23
C ASP A 749 44.21 -27.24 -44.44
N HIS A 750 43.48 -27.84 -43.48
CA HIS A 750 43.99 -29.00 -42.73
C HIS A 750 44.41 -30.15 -43.67
N LEU A 751 43.58 -30.47 -44.66
CA LEU A 751 43.90 -31.47 -45.69
C LEU A 751 45.11 -31.04 -46.54
N THR A 752 45.17 -29.76 -46.92
CA THR A 752 46.29 -29.20 -47.69
C THR A 752 47.61 -29.29 -46.92
N GLN A 753 47.65 -28.91 -45.64
CA GLN A 753 48.87 -28.99 -44.82
C GLN A 753 49.29 -30.45 -44.56
N LEU A 754 48.33 -31.34 -44.27
CA LEU A 754 48.57 -32.77 -44.06
C LEU A 754 49.27 -33.42 -45.27
N ILE A 755 48.70 -33.25 -46.47
CA ILE A 755 49.30 -33.79 -47.69
C ILE A 755 50.63 -33.08 -47.99
N ALA A 756 50.74 -31.78 -47.67
CA ALA A 756 51.97 -31.03 -47.89
C ALA A 756 53.15 -31.47 -46.99
N LEU A 757 52.92 -32.29 -45.95
CA LEU A 757 53.97 -33.04 -45.23
C LEU A 757 54.58 -34.17 -46.08
N ARG A 758 53.82 -34.75 -47.01
CA ARG A 758 54.27 -35.92 -47.80
C ARG A 758 55.39 -35.59 -48.78
N GLY A 759 55.51 -34.34 -49.23
CA GLY A 759 56.65 -33.85 -50.02
C GLY A 759 56.90 -34.50 -51.39
N ASP A 760 56.07 -35.46 -51.78
CA ASP A 760 56.05 -36.19 -53.06
C ASP A 760 55.25 -35.43 -54.14
N LEU A 761 54.11 -34.86 -53.76
CA LEU A 761 53.22 -34.11 -54.65
C LEU A 761 53.57 -32.62 -54.77
N SER A 762 53.37 -32.05 -55.96
CA SER A 762 53.51 -30.61 -56.22
C SER A 762 52.36 -29.78 -55.61
N LYS A 763 52.58 -28.48 -55.46
CA LYS A 763 51.56 -27.54 -54.92
C LYS A 763 50.27 -27.47 -55.76
N SER A 764 50.33 -27.86 -57.03
CA SER A 764 49.18 -28.03 -57.92
C SER A 764 48.42 -29.31 -57.58
N GLU A 765 49.09 -30.47 -57.64
CA GLU A 765 48.46 -31.79 -57.40
C GLU A 765 47.80 -31.86 -56.02
N VAL A 766 48.45 -31.32 -54.97
CA VAL A 766 47.85 -31.24 -53.63
C VAL A 766 46.57 -30.38 -53.62
N ARG A 767 46.57 -29.23 -54.30
CA ARG A 767 45.40 -28.35 -54.37
C ARG A 767 44.26 -29.02 -55.14
N ASP A 768 44.58 -29.62 -56.28
CA ASP A 768 43.59 -30.18 -57.19
C ASP A 768 42.95 -31.44 -56.57
N MET A 769 43.75 -32.29 -55.93
CA MET A 769 43.26 -33.45 -55.15
C MET A 769 42.36 -33.03 -53.97
N VAL A 770 42.79 -32.09 -53.13
CA VAL A 770 41.94 -31.63 -52.00
C VAL A 770 40.67 -30.97 -52.51
N THR A 771 40.75 -30.18 -53.58
CA THR A 771 39.57 -29.53 -54.17
C THR A 771 38.58 -30.56 -54.71
N TYR A 772 39.06 -31.61 -55.41
CA TYR A 772 38.23 -32.72 -55.89
C TYR A 772 37.52 -33.46 -54.74
N VAL A 773 38.26 -33.84 -53.69
CA VAL A 773 37.72 -34.58 -52.53
C VAL A 773 36.70 -33.71 -51.77
N VAL A 774 37.02 -32.43 -51.51
CA VAL A 774 36.12 -31.51 -50.80
C VAL A 774 34.85 -31.19 -51.62
N GLN A 775 34.96 -30.99 -52.94
CA GLN A 775 33.80 -30.75 -53.79
C GLN A 775 32.86 -31.95 -53.89
N SER A 776 33.42 -33.16 -54.01
CA SER A 776 32.60 -34.37 -54.07
C SER A 776 31.92 -34.68 -52.73
N GLU A 777 32.54 -34.35 -51.59
CA GLU A 777 31.88 -34.38 -50.28
C GLU A 777 30.77 -33.33 -50.11
N GLN A 778 30.95 -32.10 -50.63
CA GLN A 778 29.92 -31.05 -50.60
C GLN A 778 28.62 -31.42 -51.32
N THR A 779 28.62 -32.44 -52.18
CA THR A 779 27.39 -32.94 -52.83
C THR A 779 26.53 -33.84 -51.91
N LYS A 780 27.07 -34.30 -50.79
CA LYS A 780 26.38 -35.21 -49.86
C LYS A 780 25.71 -34.44 -48.73
N ASN A 781 24.39 -34.30 -48.76
CA ASN A 781 23.61 -33.78 -47.63
C ASN A 781 23.77 -34.71 -46.41
N ARG A 782 24.48 -34.24 -45.37
CA ARG A 782 24.72 -34.97 -44.11
C ARG A 782 24.05 -34.27 -42.91
N PRO A 783 23.62 -35.03 -41.88
CA PRO A 783 23.21 -34.44 -40.61
C PRO A 783 24.41 -33.79 -39.89
N PRO A 784 24.18 -32.85 -38.94
CA PRO A 784 25.25 -32.26 -38.16
C PRO A 784 25.94 -33.32 -37.30
N ALA A 785 27.23 -33.55 -37.59
CA ALA A 785 28.10 -34.42 -36.81
C ALA A 785 28.56 -33.76 -35.50
N PRO A 786 28.97 -34.53 -34.47
CA PRO A 786 29.73 -33.98 -33.35
C PRO A 786 31.02 -33.32 -33.84
N LYS A 787 31.41 -32.22 -33.20
CA LYS A 787 32.67 -31.52 -33.49
C LYS A 787 33.86 -32.30 -32.96
N SER A 788 34.94 -32.36 -33.74
CA SER A 788 36.22 -32.96 -33.36
C SER A 788 37.23 -31.87 -32.95
N ILE A 789 38.50 -32.26 -32.79
CA ILE A 789 39.61 -31.31 -32.57
C ILE A 789 39.72 -30.31 -33.74
N PHE A 790 39.38 -30.70 -34.98
CA PHE A 790 39.53 -29.82 -36.14
C PHE A 790 38.73 -28.52 -36.02
N SER A 791 37.55 -28.55 -35.38
CA SER A 791 36.77 -27.35 -35.06
C SER A 791 37.44 -26.36 -34.09
N GLN A 792 38.59 -26.71 -33.51
CA GLN A 792 39.30 -25.92 -32.51
C GLN A 792 40.72 -25.46 -32.93
N LEU A 793 41.21 -25.89 -34.09
CA LEU A 793 42.59 -25.71 -34.55
C LEU A 793 42.80 -24.39 -35.33
#